data_AF-A0A2E6ZSN5-F1
#
_entry.id   AF-A0A2E6ZSN5-F1
#
_cell.length_a   1.000
_cell.length_b   1.000
_cell.length_c   1.000
_cell.angle_alpha   90.00
_cell.angle_beta   90.00
_cell.angle_gamma   90.00
#
_symmetry.space_group_name_H-M   'P 1'
#
loop_
_entity.id
_entity.type
_entity.pdbx_description
1 polymer ?
#
loop_
_entity_poly.entity_id
_entity_poly.type
_entity_poly.pdbx_seq_one_letter_code
_entity_poly.pdbx_strand_id
1 'polypeptide(L)'
;MNIFTSVRRRHPQIVPGLSVAITVTATAFAQPPIIQPGAPGEPSREITAAEAADLAGFSYTDGDVKFVQGMIPHHAQALEMTALVGGRTQSNEIRQLAQRIEISQEDEIAMMQEWLRDRDQDVPTIDTHHQPGWTLMPGMLTPEEMAELEAATDATFDRLFLQLMIKHHRGALTMVDNLLDQAGAAQDSQLFAFTSDVETDQSIEIDRMDDMLSALSTDPRVQLAGGFDHAEQALWNMALVSSQPKPEGFYDPAEAAQRARDNDEENDPPRERPRRGLLDFSNTDMAFSGDILFEGNYHGFSTYRVEVPASPQLVASVVCPGGQGDVSVIGELLIMSVEQTRGRLDCGLQGVSERVSDERFRGIRIFDISDMRRPLQLAAVQTCRGSHTHTLVGDPDGSGNIYVYGSGTAPVRSGEELEGCSDASPTEEPQTALFRIDVIRIPLANPAEASVVNRPFLFRDPDTGEIAGLWGGGDHGPGTQRTRMTNQCHDITAYPEIGLAAGACSGNGILIDISDPEHPVRIDEVVDPGFSYWHSATFNNDGSKVLFTDEWGGGGRARCRASDPINWGANAIYDIVDNRLQYRSHYKLPAPQGETENCVAHNGSLVPVPGRDIMVQAWYQGGISVFDFTDSSNPFEIAYFDRGPLNPDRLMMGGFWSAYWYRGYIYGTEIARGLDVLELLPSEHLTENEIAAASTVASETFNAQDQRRVTWPARPIVALAYVDQLAGGNALTAAQLESIGALLERTDAPLATGSRDTGLADELESAAQVVDRAAGGASGRTEAKIETLGGLLRDLEERLR
;
A
#
# COMPACT_ATOMS: atom_id res chain seq x y z
N MET A 1 -42.07 46.12 -16.68
CA MET A 1 -42.43 46.12 -18.12
C MET A 1 -41.47 47.03 -18.86
N ASN A 2 -40.54 46.39 -19.59
CA ASN A 2 -39.68 46.79 -20.71
C ASN A 2 -39.58 48.27 -21.13
N ILE A 3 -38.38 48.70 -21.53
CA ILE A 3 -37.97 48.76 -22.95
C ILE A 3 -36.45 49.04 -23.07
N PHE A 4 -35.79 48.21 -23.88
CA PHE A 4 -34.41 48.29 -24.36
C PHE A 4 -34.15 49.53 -25.23
N THR A 5 -32.93 50.08 -25.19
CA THR A 5 -32.39 50.93 -26.26
C THR A 5 -30.98 50.51 -26.68
N SER A 6 -30.83 50.34 -27.99
CA SER A 6 -29.65 49.90 -28.73
C SER A 6 -28.72 51.07 -29.02
N VAL A 7 -27.40 50.84 -28.99
CA VAL A 7 -26.38 51.79 -29.46
C VAL A 7 -25.67 51.20 -30.69
N ARG A 8 -25.76 51.92 -31.81
CA ARG A 8 -25.17 51.59 -33.11
C ARG A 8 -23.66 51.85 -33.13
N ARG A 9 -22.90 50.89 -33.67
CA ARG A 9 -21.47 50.94 -34.00
C ARG A 9 -21.16 51.98 -35.09
N ARG A 10 -20.06 52.73 -34.92
CA ARG A 10 -19.34 53.44 -36.00
C ARG A 10 -18.08 52.65 -36.35
N HIS A 11 -17.85 52.39 -37.64
CA HIS A 11 -16.59 51.83 -38.16
C HIS A 11 -15.53 52.93 -38.33
N PRO A 12 -14.25 52.62 -38.08
CA PRO A 12 -13.15 53.26 -38.78
C PRO A 12 -12.30 52.25 -39.58
N GLN A 13 -12.16 52.61 -40.86
CA GLN A 13 -11.11 52.38 -41.86
C GLN A 13 -9.98 51.37 -41.60
N ILE A 14 -9.86 50.45 -42.56
CA ILE A 14 -8.79 49.44 -42.72
C ILE A 14 -7.52 50.12 -43.25
N VAL A 15 -6.41 49.97 -42.52
CA VAL A 15 -5.03 50.17 -43.00
C VAL A 15 -4.45 48.76 -43.27
N PRO A 16 -3.75 48.50 -44.39
CA PRO A 16 -3.22 47.17 -44.66
C PRO A 16 -2.00 46.91 -43.76
N GLY A 17 -2.22 46.20 -42.66
CA GLY A 17 -1.17 45.68 -41.79
C GLY A 17 -0.58 44.40 -42.39
N LEU A 18 0.75 44.40 -42.53
CA LEU A 18 1.58 43.25 -42.86
C LEU A 18 1.17 42.04 -41.99
N SER A 19 0.58 41.00 -42.59
CA SER A 19 0.32 39.74 -41.90
C SER A 19 1.65 39.00 -41.74
N VAL A 20 2.31 39.17 -40.60
CA VAL A 20 3.33 38.24 -40.14
C VAL A 20 2.59 36.98 -39.72
N ALA A 21 2.64 35.95 -40.56
CA ALA A 21 2.24 34.61 -40.17
C ALA A 21 3.22 34.15 -39.09
N ILE A 22 2.81 34.24 -37.82
CA ILE A 22 3.46 33.51 -36.74
C ILE A 22 3.06 32.05 -36.96
N THR A 23 3.92 31.32 -37.65
CA THR A 23 3.87 29.86 -37.68
C THR A 23 4.19 29.41 -36.27
N VAL A 24 3.16 29.09 -35.48
CA VAL A 24 3.32 28.29 -34.27
C VAL A 24 3.74 26.91 -34.76
N THR A 25 5.04 26.67 -34.85
CA THR A 25 5.55 25.30 -34.89
C THR A 25 5.18 24.69 -33.55
N ALA A 26 4.12 23.89 -33.54
CA ALA A 26 3.89 22.92 -32.49
C ALA A 26 5.13 22.02 -32.47
N THR A 27 6.03 22.24 -31.52
CA THR A 27 7.00 21.22 -31.14
C THR A 27 6.18 20.06 -30.62
N ALA A 28 5.99 19.03 -31.44
CA ALA A 28 5.52 17.75 -30.98
C ALA A 28 6.51 17.29 -29.90
N PHE A 29 6.09 17.33 -28.63
CA PHE A 29 6.82 16.65 -27.58
C PHE A 29 6.86 15.18 -27.99
N ALA A 30 8.07 14.64 -28.19
CA ALA A 30 8.24 13.23 -28.48
C ALA A 30 7.65 12.44 -27.30
N GLN A 31 6.74 11.50 -27.59
CA GLN A 31 6.16 10.63 -26.57
C GLN A 31 7.30 9.94 -25.78
N PRO A 32 7.20 9.85 -24.45
CA PRO A 32 8.15 9.07 -23.65
C PRO A 32 8.25 7.63 -24.19
N PRO A 33 9.45 7.05 -24.28
CA PRO A 33 9.63 5.72 -24.85
C PRO A 33 9.11 4.65 -23.89
N ILE A 34 8.57 3.57 -24.45
CA ILE A 34 8.27 2.32 -23.73
C ILE A 34 9.39 1.33 -24.08
N ILE A 35 10.11 0.88 -23.06
CA ILE A 35 11.34 0.10 -23.19
C ILE A 35 11.11 -1.31 -22.67
N GLN A 36 11.51 -2.32 -23.45
CA GLN A 36 11.70 -3.68 -22.95
C GLN A 36 13.20 -3.95 -22.82
N PRO A 37 13.73 -4.16 -21.61
CA PRO A 37 15.11 -4.59 -21.43
C PRO A 37 15.37 -5.98 -22.02
N GLY A 38 16.64 -6.28 -22.33
CA GLY A 38 17.06 -7.63 -22.68
C GLY A 38 17.45 -8.46 -21.44
N ALA A 39 18.02 -9.65 -21.69
CA ALA A 39 18.70 -10.41 -20.64
C ALA A 39 19.86 -9.60 -20.02
N PRO A 40 20.39 -9.97 -18.84
CA PRO A 40 21.51 -9.24 -18.22
C PRO A 40 22.67 -9.00 -19.21
N GLY A 41 23.04 -7.74 -19.41
CA GLY A 41 24.09 -7.29 -20.33
C GLY A 41 23.66 -7.08 -21.79
N GLU A 42 22.45 -7.49 -22.17
CA GLU A 42 21.91 -7.34 -23.53
C GLU A 42 21.16 -6.01 -23.71
N PRO A 43 21.21 -5.40 -24.90
CA PRO A 43 20.64 -4.07 -25.12
C PRO A 43 19.11 -4.04 -25.07
N SER A 44 18.58 -2.97 -24.48
CA SER A 44 17.14 -2.71 -24.41
C SER A 44 16.56 -2.23 -25.75
N ARG A 45 15.31 -2.61 -26.03
CA ARG A 45 14.57 -2.22 -27.25
C ARG A 45 13.35 -1.37 -26.92
N GLU A 46 12.97 -0.48 -27.83
CA GLU A 46 11.69 0.22 -27.76
C GLU A 46 10.56 -0.71 -28.25
N ILE A 47 9.40 -0.65 -27.59
CA ILE A 47 8.19 -1.38 -27.94
C ILE A 47 7.00 -0.43 -28.02
N THR A 48 5.93 -0.85 -28.68
CA THR A 48 4.67 -0.10 -28.72
C THR A 48 3.81 -0.37 -27.49
N ALA A 49 2.88 0.54 -27.18
CA ALA A 49 1.91 0.34 -26.09
C ALA A 49 1.05 -0.91 -26.31
N ALA A 50 0.73 -1.25 -27.56
CA ALA A 50 -0.02 -2.45 -27.90
C ALA A 50 0.79 -3.74 -27.64
N GLU A 51 2.09 -3.75 -27.96
CA GLU A 51 2.99 -4.86 -27.62
C GLU A 51 3.16 -4.97 -26.10
N ALA A 52 3.34 -3.85 -25.39
CA ALA A 52 3.44 -3.82 -23.92
C ALA A 52 2.20 -4.40 -23.23
N ALA A 53 1.03 -4.15 -23.82
CA ALA A 53 -0.25 -4.66 -23.37
C ALA A 53 -0.61 -6.03 -24.01
N ASP A 54 0.33 -6.82 -24.54
CA ASP A 54 0.06 -8.19 -25.03
C ASP A 54 0.61 -9.25 -24.06
N LEU A 55 -0.17 -9.53 -23.01
CA LEU A 55 -0.04 -10.73 -22.17
C LEU A 55 -0.95 -11.82 -22.76
N ALA A 56 -0.37 -12.89 -23.30
CA ALA A 56 -1.10 -14.01 -23.88
C ALA A 56 -1.77 -14.86 -22.77
N GLY A 57 -3.10 -15.05 -22.85
CA GLY A 57 -3.91 -15.82 -21.89
C GLY A 57 -4.10 -17.29 -22.25
N PHE A 58 -4.45 -18.13 -21.26
CA PHE A 58 -4.75 -19.56 -21.38
C PHE A 58 -6.17 -19.90 -20.87
N SER A 59 -6.71 -21.06 -21.30
CA SER A 59 -8.07 -21.61 -21.05
C SER A 59 -8.25 -22.35 -19.70
N TYR A 60 -9.51 -22.76 -19.42
CA TYR A 60 -10.07 -23.35 -18.17
C TYR A 60 -9.31 -24.54 -17.56
N THR A 61 -9.51 -24.78 -16.26
CA THR A 61 -8.74 -25.71 -15.40
C THR A 61 -9.61 -26.68 -14.58
N ASP A 62 -9.01 -27.70 -13.94
CA ASP A 62 -9.70 -28.61 -13.00
C ASP A 62 -10.30 -27.89 -11.76
N GLY A 63 -9.84 -26.67 -11.46
CA GLY A 63 -10.41 -25.82 -10.42
C GLY A 63 -11.84 -25.41 -10.72
N ASP A 64 -12.13 -25.16 -11.99
CA ASP A 64 -13.45 -24.76 -12.49
C ASP A 64 -14.52 -25.82 -12.23
N VAL A 65 -14.17 -27.08 -12.47
CA VAL A 65 -15.07 -28.22 -12.24
C VAL A 65 -15.42 -28.36 -10.75
N LYS A 66 -14.43 -28.22 -9.87
CA LYS A 66 -14.63 -28.39 -8.42
C LYS A 66 -15.45 -27.26 -7.81
N PHE A 67 -15.26 -26.04 -8.29
CA PHE A 67 -16.05 -24.89 -7.85
C PHE A 67 -17.54 -25.07 -8.19
N VAL A 68 -17.87 -25.40 -9.44
CA VAL A 68 -19.27 -25.59 -9.87
C VAL A 68 -19.94 -26.74 -9.10
N GLN A 69 -19.20 -27.81 -8.81
CA GLN A 69 -19.69 -28.91 -7.97
C GLN A 69 -19.93 -28.50 -6.51
N GLY A 70 -19.10 -27.60 -5.96
CA GLY A 70 -19.25 -27.11 -4.60
C GLY A 70 -20.37 -26.07 -4.46
N MET A 71 -20.55 -25.19 -5.43
CA MET A 71 -21.50 -24.08 -5.34
C MET A 71 -22.98 -24.55 -5.42
N ILE A 72 -23.27 -25.68 -6.07
CA ILE A 72 -24.64 -26.26 -6.12
C ILE A 72 -25.23 -26.53 -4.72
N PRO A 73 -24.59 -27.33 -3.84
CA PRO A 73 -25.09 -27.54 -2.48
C PRO A 73 -24.96 -26.32 -1.56
N HIS A 74 -24.10 -25.33 -1.89
CA HIS A 74 -24.05 -24.05 -1.16
C HIS A 74 -25.34 -23.25 -1.37
N HIS A 75 -25.71 -23.03 -2.64
CA HIS A 75 -26.94 -22.36 -3.04
C HIS A 75 -28.20 -23.04 -2.49
N ALA A 76 -28.18 -24.38 -2.39
CA ALA A 76 -29.29 -25.13 -1.82
C ALA A 76 -29.57 -24.78 -0.34
N GLN A 77 -28.54 -24.47 0.47
CA GLN A 77 -28.74 -24.07 1.86
C GLN A 77 -29.33 -22.65 1.98
N ALA A 78 -29.03 -21.74 1.05
CA ALA A 78 -29.67 -20.43 0.99
C ALA A 78 -31.20 -20.54 0.82
N LEU A 79 -31.67 -21.48 -0.01
CA LEU A 79 -33.10 -21.77 -0.20
C LEU A 79 -33.77 -22.30 1.07
N GLU A 80 -33.06 -23.10 1.87
CA GLU A 80 -33.54 -23.54 3.18
C GLU A 80 -33.72 -22.36 4.15
N MET A 81 -32.79 -21.41 4.14
CA MET A 81 -32.83 -20.20 4.99
C MET A 81 -33.97 -19.25 4.58
N THR A 82 -34.15 -18.99 3.28
CA THR A 82 -35.23 -18.10 2.78
C THR A 82 -36.61 -18.68 3.05
N ALA A 83 -36.77 -20.00 3.02
CA ALA A 83 -38.03 -20.69 3.35
C ALA A 83 -38.52 -20.42 4.80
N LEU A 84 -37.63 -20.06 5.73
CA LEU A 84 -37.98 -19.77 7.13
C LEU A 84 -38.68 -18.41 7.32
N VAL A 85 -38.52 -17.49 6.37
CA VAL A 85 -39.02 -16.10 6.44
C VAL A 85 -40.55 -16.05 6.54
N GLY A 86 -41.24 -17.02 5.95
CA GLY A 86 -42.69 -17.16 6.01
C GLY A 86 -43.22 -17.28 7.44
N GLY A 87 -43.77 -16.18 7.98
CA GLY A 87 -44.38 -16.13 9.31
C GLY A 87 -43.45 -15.75 10.46
N ARG A 88 -42.18 -15.40 10.21
CA ARG A 88 -41.19 -15.07 11.25
C ARG A 88 -40.72 -13.61 11.28
N THR A 89 -41.01 -12.80 10.27
CA THR A 89 -40.65 -11.37 10.21
C THR A 89 -41.87 -10.47 9.95
N GLN A 90 -41.80 -9.21 10.42
CA GLN A 90 -42.72 -8.13 10.03
C GLN A 90 -42.11 -7.13 9.02
N SER A 91 -40.80 -7.22 8.72
CA SER A 91 -40.13 -6.32 7.76
C SER A 91 -40.52 -6.67 6.33
N ASN A 92 -41.00 -5.67 5.59
CA ASN A 92 -41.29 -5.85 4.16
C ASN A 92 -40.00 -5.90 3.33
N GLU A 93 -38.95 -5.25 3.80
CA GLU A 93 -37.62 -5.21 3.17
C GLU A 93 -36.97 -6.59 3.20
N ILE A 94 -37.05 -7.30 4.34
CA ILE A 94 -36.52 -8.67 4.49
C ILE A 94 -37.33 -9.68 3.69
N ARG A 95 -38.67 -9.56 3.65
CA ARG A 95 -39.52 -10.43 2.81
C ARG A 95 -39.19 -10.30 1.33
N GLN A 96 -38.94 -9.08 0.86
CA GLN A 96 -38.56 -8.82 -0.52
C GLN A 96 -37.13 -9.29 -0.83
N LEU A 97 -36.21 -9.20 0.14
CA LEU A 97 -34.85 -9.72 0.00
C LEU A 97 -34.87 -11.25 -0.14
N ALA A 98 -35.56 -11.95 0.77
CA ALA A 98 -35.67 -13.41 0.73
C ALA A 98 -36.27 -13.96 -0.56
N GLN A 99 -37.30 -13.29 -1.10
CA GLN A 99 -37.92 -13.67 -2.37
C GLN A 99 -36.98 -13.49 -3.56
N ARG A 100 -36.09 -12.49 -3.53
CA ARG A 100 -35.10 -12.28 -4.60
C ARG A 100 -34.02 -13.37 -4.56
N ILE A 101 -33.48 -13.64 -3.37
CA ILE A 101 -32.52 -14.72 -3.12
C ILE A 101 -33.08 -16.07 -3.59
N GLU A 102 -34.34 -16.37 -3.26
CA GLU A 102 -34.99 -17.63 -3.68
C GLU A 102 -34.98 -17.80 -5.20
N ILE A 103 -35.35 -16.76 -5.96
CA ILE A 103 -35.46 -16.82 -7.41
C ILE A 103 -34.07 -16.91 -8.07
N SER A 104 -33.10 -16.09 -7.64
CA SER A 104 -31.77 -16.09 -8.24
C SER A 104 -31.04 -17.42 -8.02
N GLN A 105 -31.06 -17.93 -6.79
CA GLN A 105 -30.34 -19.15 -6.41
C GLN A 105 -30.92 -20.41 -7.10
N GLU A 106 -32.23 -20.46 -7.36
CA GLU A 106 -32.86 -21.55 -8.14
C GLU A 106 -32.38 -21.58 -9.61
N ASP A 107 -32.33 -20.42 -10.26
CA ASP A 107 -31.88 -20.29 -11.66
C ASP A 107 -30.38 -20.62 -11.80
N GLU A 108 -29.56 -20.18 -10.84
CA GLU A 108 -28.13 -20.44 -10.77
C GLU A 108 -27.79 -21.93 -10.57
N ILE A 109 -28.54 -22.64 -9.71
CA ILE A 109 -28.40 -24.10 -9.55
C ILE A 109 -28.67 -24.83 -10.86
N ALA A 110 -29.72 -24.44 -11.60
CA ALA A 110 -30.07 -25.09 -12.85
C ALA A 110 -28.97 -24.93 -13.91
N MET A 111 -28.40 -23.73 -14.01
CA MET A 111 -27.30 -23.42 -14.92
C MET A 111 -26.03 -24.23 -14.58
N MET A 112 -25.62 -24.24 -13.30
CA MET A 112 -24.44 -25.01 -12.86
C MET A 112 -24.55 -26.51 -13.16
N GLN A 113 -25.75 -27.08 -12.98
CA GLN A 113 -26.00 -28.48 -13.32
C GLN A 113 -25.90 -28.75 -14.83
N GLU A 114 -26.35 -27.83 -15.67
CA GLU A 114 -26.22 -27.92 -17.13
C GLU A 114 -24.76 -27.78 -17.57
N TRP A 115 -24.03 -26.83 -16.98
CA TRP A 115 -22.60 -26.60 -17.24
C TRP A 115 -21.74 -27.86 -17.01
N LEU A 116 -22.03 -28.63 -15.95
CA LEU A 116 -21.36 -29.90 -15.64
C LEU A 116 -21.74 -31.03 -16.62
N ARG A 117 -23.02 -31.12 -17.03
CA ARG A 117 -23.50 -32.15 -17.98
C ARG A 117 -22.89 -31.99 -19.37
N ASP A 118 -22.79 -30.76 -19.86
CA ASP A 118 -22.25 -30.46 -21.19
C ASP A 118 -20.76 -30.79 -21.34
N ARG A 119 -20.06 -31.00 -20.22
CA ARG A 119 -18.62 -31.28 -20.14
C ARG A 119 -18.32 -32.68 -19.60
N ASP A 120 -19.32 -33.57 -19.61
CA ASP A 120 -19.26 -34.97 -19.13
C ASP A 120 -18.71 -35.10 -17.68
N GLN A 121 -18.99 -34.11 -16.82
CA GLN A 121 -18.58 -34.10 -15.40
C GLN A 121 -19.70 -34.62 -14.48
N ASP A 122 -19.32 -35.08 -13.29
CA ASP A 122 -20.28 -35.52 -12.27
C ASP A 122 -21.11 -34.33 -11.76
N VAL A 123 -22.44 -34.50 -11.68
CA VAL A 123 -23.40 -33.49 -11.22
C VAL A 123 -23.87 -33.82 -9.80
N PRO A 124 -23.50 -33.03 -8.77
CA PRO A 124 -23.98 -33.22 -7.41
C PRO A 124 -25.49 -33.00 -7.28
N THR A 125 -26.12 -33.70 -6.34
CA THR A 125 -27.53 -33.47 -5.98
C THR A 125 -27.68 -32.28 -5.03
N ILE A 126 -28.83 -31.62 -5.02
CA ILE A 126 -29.09 -30.48 -4.11
C ILE A 126 -29.01 -30.87 -2.63
N ASP A 127 -29.27 -32.13 -2.27
CA ASP A 127 -29.22 -32.62 -0.87
C ASP A 127 -27.83 -33.14 -0.45
N THR A 128 -26.78 -32.88 -1.24
CA THR A 128 -25.45 -33.47 -0.99
C THR A 128 -24.86 -33.00 0.35
N HIS A 129 -25.21 -31.81 0.83
CA HIS A 129 -24.78 -31.27 2.13
C HIS A 129 -25.39 -31.99 3.34
N HIS A 130 -26.45 -32.79 3.16
CA HIS A 130 -27.07 -33.60 4.22
C HIS A 130 -26.46 -35.02 4.35
N GLN A 131 -25.51 -35.39 3.50
CA GLN A 131 -24.94 -36.75 3.48
C GLN A 131 -23.93 -36.98 4.62
N PRO A 132 -23.88 -38.19 5.22
CA PRO A 132 -22.91 -38.51 6.27
C PRO A 132 -21.45 -38.41 5.77
N GLY A 133 -20.64 -37.58 6.42
CA GLY A 133 -19.22 -37.40 6.09
C GLY A 133 -18.90 -36.25 5.13
N TRP A 134 -19.88 -35.39 4.84
CA TRP A 134 -19.68 -34.17 4.04
C TRP A 134 -18.96 -33.06 4.84
N THR A 135 -18.08 -32.31 4.17
CA THR A 135 -17.28 -31.23 4.80
C THR A 135 -17.97 -29.89 4.56
N LEU A 136 -18.23 -29.13 5.64
CA LEU A 136 -18.83 -27.80 5.55
C LEU A 136 -17.97 -26.85 4.71
N MET A 137 -18.58 -26.20 3.74
CA MET A 137 -17.93 -25.20 2.88
C MET A 137 -17.96 -23.81 3.54
N PRO A 138 -17.11 -22.86 3.13
CA PRO A 138 -17.09 -21.50 3.67
C PRO A 138 -18.48 -20.85 3.70
N GLY A 139 -18.79 -20.18 4.82
CA GLY A 139 -20.02 -19.42 5.05
C GLY A 139 -21.31 -20.22 5.29
N MET A 140 -21.35 -21.52 4.98
CA MET A 140 -22.51 -22.35 5.30
C MET A 140 -22.81 -22.39 6.81
N LEU A 141 -24.10 -22.48 7.15
CA LEU A 141 -24.58 -22.57 8.53
C LEU A 141 -24.39 -23.98 9.06
N THR A 142 -23.98 -24.06 10.33
CA THR A 142 -24.00 -25.33 11.06
C THR A 142 -25.43 -25.74 11.43
N PRO A 143 -25.68 -27.02 11.76
CA PRO A 143 -26.99 -27.46 12.25
C PRO A 143 -27.48 -26.66 13.47
N GLU A 144 -26.57 -26.22 14.34
CA GLU A 144 -26.89 -25.37 15.50
C GLU A 144 -27.32 -23.96 15.09
N GLU A 145 -26.62 -23.33 14.14
CA GLU A 145 -26.97 -22.00 13.62
C GLU A 145 -28.31 -22.03 12.87
N MET A 146 -28.58 -23.10 12.09
CA MET A 146 -29.88 -23.32 11.47
C MET A 146 -30.99 -23.48 12.50
N ALA A 147 -30.77 -24.28 13.55
CA ALA A 147 -31.76 -24.47 14.62
C ALA A 147 -32.02 -23.18 15.42
N GLU A 148 -31.00 -22.34 15.62
CA GLU A 148 -31.12 -21.02 16.24
C GLU A 148 -31.96 -20.07 15.37
N LEU A 149 -31.68 -20.03 14.07
CA LEU A 149 -32.46 -19.24 13.10
C LEU A 149 -33.93 -19.70 13.03
N GLU A 150 -34.18 -21.02 13.04
CA GLU A 150 -35.54 -21.60 13.03
C GLU A 150 -36.39 -21.21 14.23
N ALA A 151 -35.75 -21.07 15.40
CA ALA A 151 -36.40 -20.75 16.67
C ALA A 151 -36.66 -19.25 16.87
N ALA A 152 -36.01 -18.38 16.08
CA ALA A 152 -36.12 -16.92 16.21
C ALA A 152 -37.40 -16.36 15.56
N THR A 153 -37.92 -15.25 16.10
CA THR A 153 -39.06 -14.50 15.55
C THR A 153 -38.84 -12.98 15.63
N ASP A 154 -39.56 -12.23 14.79
CA ASP A 154 -39.60 -10.77 14.71
C ASP A 154 -38.19 -10.13 14.63
N ALA A 155 -37.89 -9.06 15.37
CA ALA A 155 -36.63 -8.33 15.25
C ALA A 155 -35.36 -9.17 15.53
N THR A 156 -35.48 -10.23 16.34
CA THR A 156 -34.40 -11.19 16.58
C THR A 156 -34.17 -12.07 15.36
N PHE A 157 -35.25 -12.51 14.71
CA PHE A 157 -35.17 -13.19 13.42
C PHE A 157 -34.56 -12.27 12.35
N ASP A 158 -34.98 -11.01 12.29
CA ASP A 158 -34.49 -10.05 11.29
C ASP A 158 -32.97 -9.86 11.38
N ARG A 159 -32.44 -9.66 12.58
CA ARG A 159 -30.99 -9.52 12.80
C ARG A 159 -30.23 -10.81 12.50
N LEU A 160 -30.72 -11.96 12.99
CA LEU A 160 -30.06 -13.25 12.77
C LEU A 160 -30.11 -13.65 11.29
N PHE A 161 -31.22 -13.42 10.61
CA PHE A 161 -31.37 -13.65 9.17
C PHE A 161 -30.38 -12.81 8.38
N LEU A 162 -30.29 -11.50 8.63
CA LEU A 162 -29.33 -10.62 7.94
C LEU A 162 -27.88 -11.04 8.24
N GLN A 163 -27.51 -11.27 9.50
CA GLN A 163 -26.14 -11.65 9.87
C GLN A 163 -25.72 -13.01 9.30
N LEU A 164 -26.61 -14.00 9.35
CA LEU A 164 -26.34 -15.35 8.86
C LEU A 164 -26.41 -15.42 7.33
N MET A 165 -27.28 -14.66 6.68
CA MET A 165 -27.31 -14.56 5.23
C MET A 165 -26.10 -13.79 4.70
N ILE A 166 -25.65 -12.72 5.36
CA ILE A 166 -24.36 -12.07 5.07
C ILE A 166 -23.21 -13.08 5.22
N LYS A 167 -23.19 -13.87 6.31
CA LYS A 167 -22.17 -14.92 6.52
C LYS A 167 -22.20 -15.95 5.38
N HIS A 168 -23.39 -16.39 4.98
CA HIS A 168 -23.62 -17.35 3.91
C HIS A 168 -23.10 -16.80 2.58
N HIS A 169 -23.52 -15.60 2.20
CA HIS A 169 -23.11 -14.90 0.98
C HIS A 169 -21.60 -14.63 0.93
N ARG A 170 -20.98 -14.23 2.05
CA ARG A 170 -19.50 -14.13 2.17
C ARG A 170 -18.80 -15.47 1.98
N GLY A 171 -19.47 -16.58 2.29
CA GLY A 171 -19.03 -17.93 1.97
C GLY A 171 -18.96 -18.19 0.48
N ALA A 172 -20.00 -17.81 -0.25
CA ALA A 172 -20.04 -17.92 -1.71
C ALA A 172 -18.95 -17.06 -2.35
N LEU A 173 -18.75 -15.81 -1.89
CA LEU A 173 -17.64 -14.96 -2.34
C LEU A 173 -16.27 -15.57 -2.03
N THR A 174 -16.08 -16.14 -0.84
CA THR A 174 -14.82 -16.85 -0.49
C THR A 174 -14.59 -18.05 -1.42
N MET A 175 -15.64 -18.74 -1.85
CA MET A 175 -15.54 -19.85 -2.81
C MET A 175 -15.19 -19.35 -4.22
N VAL A 176 -15.70 -18.18 -4.62
CA VAL A 176 -15.31 -17.51 -5.87
C VAL A 176 -13.85 -17.06 -5.79
N ASP A 177 -13.41 -16.39 -4.72
CA ASP A 177 -12.01 -16.00 -4.49
C ASP A 177 -11.08 -17.21 -4.58
N ASN A 178 -11.40 -18.30 -3.88
CA ASN A 178 -10.60 -19.53 -3.91
C ASN A 178 -10.55 -20.18 -5.31
N LEU A 179 -11.56 -19.95 -6.14
CA LEU A 179 -11.54 -20.36 -7.54
C LEU A 179 -10.62 -19.44 -8.35
N LEU A 180 -10.80 -18.12 -8.24
CA LEU A 180 -10.03 -17.12 -8.99
C LEU A 180 -8.53 -17.09 -8.61
N ASP A 181 -8.18 -17.53 -7.40
CA ASP A 181 -6.80 -17.71 -6.94
C ASP A 181 -6.06 -18.87 -7.64
N GLN A 182 -6.77 -19.74 -8.36
CA GLN A 182 -6.17 -20.86 -9.09
C GLN A 182 -5.76 -20.41 -10.50
N ALA A 183 -4.48 -20.60 -10.83
CA ALA A 183 -3.93 -20.20 -12.13
C ALA A 183 -4.67 -20.90 -13.29
N GLY A 184 -5.38 -20.10 -14.11
CA GLY A 184 -6.14 -20.57 -15.28
C GLY A 184 -7.63 -20.87 -15.01
N ALA A 185 -8.13 -20.67 -13.79
CA ALA A 185 -9.54 -20.82 -13.45
C ALA A 185 -10.42 -19.64 -13.94
N ALA A 186 -11.72 -19.88 -13.99
CA ALA A 186 -12.81 -19.03 -14.46
C ALA A 186 -12.61 -18.43 -15.87
N GLN A 187 -11.91 -19.14 -16.76
CA GLN A 187 -11.61 -18.67 -18.13
C GLN A 187 -12.67 -19.07 -19.17
N ASP A 188 -13.65 -19.90 -18.78
CA ASP A 188 -14.83 -20.26 -19.59
C ASP A 188 -15.88 -19.14 -19.48
N SER A 189 -16.44 -18.66 -20.59
CA SER A 189 -17.28 -17.46 -20.57
C SER A 189 -18.62 -17.63 -19.84
N GLN A 190 -19.15 -18.86 -19.80
CA GLN A 190 -20.36 -19.18 -19.05
C GLN A 190 -20.08 -19.26 -17.55
N LEU A 191 -18.95 -19.87 -17.15
CA LEU A 191 -18.50 -19.90 -15.76
C LEU A 191 -18.11 -18.50 -15.26
N PHE A 192 -17.46 -17.72 -16.10
CA PHE A 192 -17.06 -16.35 -15.80
C PHE A 192 -18.26 -15.41 -15.62
N ALA A 193 -19.27 -15.52 -16.47
CA ALA A 193 -20.53 -14.80 -16.30
C ALA A 193 -21.17 -15.18 -14.96
N PHE A 194 -21.22 -16.47 -14.65
CA PHE A 194 -21.75 -16.95 -13.38
C PHE A 194 -20.96 -16.50 -12.15
N THR A 195 -19.63 -16.59 -12.15
CA THR A 195 -18.83 -16.08 -11.02
C THR A 195 -19.00 -14.58 -10.86
N SER A 196 -19.14 -13.84 -11.98
CA SER A 196 -19.41 -12.40 -11.96
C SER A 196 -20.82 -12.10 -11.44
N ASP A 197 -21.82 -12.93 -11.78
CA ASP A 197 -23.20 -12.78 -11.32
C ASP A 197 -23.30 -13.12 -9.83
N VAL A 198 -22.66 -14.20 -9.36
CA VAL A 198 -22.56 -14.53 -7.93
C VAL A 198 -21.84 -13.42 -7.16
N GLU A 199 -20.73 -12.90 -7.68
CA GLU A 199 -20.06 -11.75 -7.08
C GLU A 199 -20.97 -10.53 -7.03
N THR A 200 -21.66 -10.20 -8.13
CA THR A 200 -22.47 -8.98 -8.24
C THR A 200 -23.75 -9.07 -7.41
N ASP A 201 -24.54 -10.12 -7.60
CA ASP A 201 -25.83 -10.27 -6.92
C ASP A 201 -25.63 -10.48 -5.42
N GLN A 202 -24.67 -11.31 -5.01
CA GLN A 202 -24.43 -11.55 -3.59
C GLN A 202 -23.72 -10.37 -2.92
N SER A 203 -22.89 -9.59 -3.62
CA SER A 203 -22.35 -8.33 -3.08
C SER A 203 -23.44 -7.26 -2.96
N ILE A 204 -24.33 -7.09 -3.93
CA ILE A 204 -25.47 -6.15 -3.84
C ILE A 204 -26.40 -6.53 -2.67
N GLU A 205 -26.63 -7.83 -2.47
CA GLU A 205 -27.43 -8.31 -1.35
C GLU A 205 -26.71 -8.09 -0.02
N ILE A 206 -25.40 -8.31 0.06
CA ILE A 206 -24.58 -7.96 1.24
C ILE A 206 -24.62 -6.46 1.49
N ASP A 207 -24.34 -5.62 0.50
CA ASP A 207 -24.34 -4.15 0.58
C ASP A 207 -25.67 -3.63 1.09
N ARG A 208 -26.78 -4.17 0.59
CA ARG A 208 -28.10 -3.80 1.08
C ARG A 208 -28.31 -4.21 2.55
N MET A 209 -27.78 -5.36 2.96
CA MET A 209 -27.85 -5.81 4.35
C MET A 209 -26.89 -5.01 5.27
N ASP A 210 -25.75 -4.55 4.75
CA ASP A 210 -24.75 -3.74 5.45
C ASP A 210 -25.11 -2.24 5.47
N ASP A 211 -25.79 -1.68 4.47
CA ASP A 211 -26.38 -0.33 4.51
C ASP A 211 -27.46 -0.25 5.58
N MET A 212 -28.24 -1.33 5.74
CA MET A 212 -29.17 -1.49 6.84
C MET A 212 -28.46 -1.52 8.21
N LEU A 213 -27.14 -1.79 8.26
CA LEU A 213 -26.27 -1.72 9.45
C LEU A 213 -25.50 -0.39 9.60
N SER A 214 -25.01 0.20 8.50
CA SER A 214 -24.04 1.31 8.43
C SER A 214 -24.62 2.72 8.52
N ALA A 215 -25.95 2.89 8.37
CA ALA A 215 -26.67 4.15 8.54
C ALA A 215 -26.61 4.76 9.98
N LEU A 216 -25.56 4.43 10.76
CA LEU A 216 -25.29 4.80 12.13
C LEU A 216 -23.96 5.61 12.33
N SER A 217 -23.10 5.79 11.31
CA SER A 217 -21.80 6.52 11.38
C SER A 217 -21.87 8.00 10.93
N THR A 218 -20.90 8.85 11.34
CA THR A 218 -20.84 10.30 11.03
C THR A 218 -19.54 10.81 10.39
N ASP A 219 -18.57 9.95 10.07
CA ASP A 219 -17.32 10.36 9.39
C ASP A 219 -17.60 10.71 7.92
N PRO A 220 -17.09 11.85 7.38
CA PRO A 220 -17.38 12.30 6.02
C PRO A 220 -16.80 11.43 4.90
N ARG A 221 -15.90 10.48 5.21
CA ARG A 221 -15.40 9.48 4.25
C ARG A 221 -16.39 8.33 4.04
N VAL A 222 -17.39 8.20 4.90
CA VAL A 222 -18.41 7.13 4.81
C VAL A 222 -19.39 7.46 3.69
N GLN A 223 -19.62 6.50 2.78
CA GLN A 223 -20.52 6.62 1.63
C GLN A 223 -20.08 7.63 0.55
N LEU A 224 -18.77 7.84 0.36
CA LEU A 224 -18.28 8.56 -0.81
C LEU A 224 -18.73 7.85 -2.09
N ALA A 225 -19.25 8.61 -3.06
CA ALA A 225 -19.67 8.01 -4.33
C ALA A 225 -18.48 7.38 -5.08
N GLY A 226 -18.65 6.14 -5.52
CA GLY A 226 -17.63 5.39 -6.26
C GLY A 226 -17.44 5.85 -7.71
N GLY A 227 -16.27 5.52 -8.27
CA GLY A 227 -15.94 5.75 -9.68
C GLY A 227 -14.43 5.65 -9.96
N PHE A 228 -14.07 5.07 -11.11
CA PHE A 228 -12.66 4.88 -11.46
C PHE A 228 -11.95 6.22 -11.68
N ASP A 229 -12.44 7.06 -12.60
CA ASP A 229 -11.82 8.37 -12.89
C ASP A 229 -12.37 9.50 -12.01
N HIS A 230 -13.59 9.34 -11.48
CA HIS A 230 -14.39 10.42 -10.89
C HIS A 230 -15.10 10.01 -9.59
N ALA A 231 -14.43 9.24 -8.73
CA ALA A 231 -14.91 9.03 -7.37
C ALA A 231 -15.01 10.36 -6.59
N GLU A 232 -16.00 10.44 -5.70
CA GLU A 232 -16.08 11.51 -4.70
C GLU A 232 -14.86 11.46 -3.79
N GLN A 233 -14.42 12.62 -3.31
CA GLN A 233 -13.20 12.77 -2.53
C GLN A 233 -13.48 13.51 -1.24
N ALA A 234 -12.82 13.11 -0.17
CA ALA A 234 -12.82 13.81 1.11
C ALA A 234 -11.38 14.21 1.47
N LEU A 235 -11.19 15.46 1.88
CA LEU A 235 -9.90 16.00 2.28
C LEU A 235 -10.02 16.76 3.59
N TRP A 236 -9.05 16.58 4.48
CA TRP A 236 -8.91 17.37 5.70
C TRP A 236 -7.44 17.70 5.97
N ASN A 237 -7.13 18.98 6.17
CA ASN A 237 -5.78 19.53 6.36
C ASN A 237 -4.76 19.15 5.26
N MET A 238 -5.24 18.76 4.08
CA MET A 238 -4.44 18.42 2.90
C MET A 238 -5.10 18.97 1.64
N ALA A 239 -4.30 19.11 0.58
CA ALA A 239 -4.79 19.39 -0.76
C ALA A 239 -4.18 18.43 -1.78
N LEU A 240 -5.01 17.97 -2.73
CA LEU A 240 -4.53 17.26 -3.92
C LEU A 240 -3.90 18.29 -4.88
N VAL A 241 -2.60 18.15 -5.13
CA VAL A 241 -1.80 19.06 -5.97
C VAL A 241 -1.86 18.61 -7.42
N SER A 242 -1.67 17.31 -7.69
CA SER A 242 -1.87 16.73 -9.00
C SER A 242 -2.21 15.24 -8.92
N SER A 243 -2.84 14.74 -9.98
CA SER A 243 -3.15 13.31 -10.16
C SER A 243 -2.79 12.94 -11.59
N GLN A 244 -1.95 11.92 -11.77
CA GLN A 244 -1.50 11.43 -13.06
C GLN A 244 -2.02 10.00 -13.25
N PRO A 245 -2.67 9.70 -14.39
CA PRO A 245 -3.04 8.33 -14.69
C PRO A 245 -1.79 7.48 -14.97
N LYS A 246 -1.95 6.16 -14.90
CA LYS A 246 -0.90 5.24 -15.35
C LYS A 246 -0.44 5.53 -16.79
N PRO A 247 0.85 5.35 -17.08
CA PRO A 247 1.38 5.60 -18.41
C PRO A 247 0.95 4.52 -19.41
N GLU A 248 1.03 4.84 -20.71
CA GLU A 248 0.73 3.86 -21.77
C GLU A 248 1.60 2.59 -21.61
N GLY A 249 0.97 1.42 -21.82
CA GLY A 249 1.61 0.10 -21.65
C GLY A 249 1.54 -0.47 -20.23
N PHE A 250 1.02 0.29 -19.26
CA PHE A 250 0.83 -0.11 -17.86
C PHE A 250 -0.66 -0.21 -17.48
N TYR A 251 -1.51 -0.43 -18.47
CA TYR A 251 -2.93 -0.74 -18.32
C TYR A 251 -3.41 -1.43 -19.61
N ASP A 252 -4.56 -2.11 -19.54
CA ASP A 252 -5.19 -2.66 -20.74
C ASP A 252 -5.91 -1.55 -21.56
N PRO A 253 -5.47 -1.25 -22.80
CA PRO A 253 -6.10 -0.23 -23.64
C PRO A 253 -7.55 -0.57 -24.01
N ALA A 254 -7.93 -1.85 -24.06
CA ALA A 254 -9.28 -2.28 -24.38
C ALA A 254 -10.24 -2.04 -23.21
N GLU A 255 -9.80 -2.30 -21.98
CA GLU A 255 -10.56 -1.94 -20.78
C GLU A 255 -10.69 -0.42 -20.65
N ALA A 256 -9.60 0.33 -20.86
CA ALA A 256 -9.64 1.79 -20.84
C ALA A 256 -10.59 2.36 -21.91
N ALA A 257 -10.58 1.79 -23.12
CA ALA A 257 -11.50 2.18 -24.18
C ALA A 257 -12.96 1.78 -23.89
N GLN A 258 -13.20 0.73 -23.12
CA GLN A 258 -14.54 0.36 -22.67
C GLN A 258 -15.04 1.32 -21.60
N ARG A 259 -14.22 1.62 -20.58
CA ARG A 259 -14.52 2.63 -19.55
C ARG A 259 -14.87 3.98 -20.15
N ALA A 260 -14.09 4.42 -21.16
CA ALA A 260 -14.38 5.66 -21.88
C ALA A 260 -15.73 5.65 -22.64
N ARG A 261 -16.21 4.47 -23.07
CA ARG A 261 -17.52 4.31 -23.72
C ARG A 261 -18.66 4.24 -22.71
N ASP A 262 -18.46 3.55 -21.59
CA ASP A 262 -19.46 3.40 -20.52
C ASP A 262 -19.80 4.74 -19.86
N ASN A 263 -18.87 5.70 -19.90
CA ASN A 263 -19.10 7.08 -19.47
C ASN A 263 -19.95 7.92 -20.44
N ASP A 264 -20.13 7.49 -21.70
CA ASP A 264 -20.80 8.29 -22.76
C ASP A 264 -22.20 7.74 -23.17
N GLU A 265 -22.51 6.45 -23.00
CA GLU A 265 -23.84 5.89 -23.28
C GLU A 265 -24.22 4.70 -22.35
N GLU A 266 -25.37 4.80 -21.66
CA GLU A 266 -26.09 3.66 -21.08
C GLU A 266 -26.58 2.76 -22.23
N ASN A 267 -26.25 1.45 -22.20
CA ASN A 267 -26.80 0.33 -23.00
C ASN A 267 -25.94 -0.28 -24.14
N ASP A 268 -24.81 -0.94 -23.81
CA ASP A 268 -24.33 -2.05 -24.66
C ASP A 268 -23.73 -3.18 -23.80
N PRO A 269 -24.07 -4.47 -24.03
CA PRO A 269 -23.50 -5.57 -23.26
C PRO A 269 -22.02 -5.80 -23.60
N PRO A 270 -21.16 -6.12 -22.62
CA PRO A 270 -19.73 -6.26 -22.84
C PRO A 270 -19.42 -7.47 -23.75
N ARG A 271 -18.55 -7.26 -24.75
CA ARG A 271 -18.01 -8.34 -25.60
C ARG A 271 -16.83 -9.03 -24.91
N GLU A 272 -16.86 -10.36 -24.91
CA GLU A 272 -15.85 -11.26 -24.34
C GLU A 272 -14.40 -10.89 -24.76
N ARG A 273 -13.57 -10.62 -23.75
CA ARG A 273 -12.10 -10.67 -23.83
C ARG A 273 -11.56 -11.36 -22.57
N PRO A 274 -10.47 -12.15 -22.67
CA PRO A 274 -9.88 -12.81 -21.52
C PRO A 274 -9.38 -11.76 -20.51
N ARG A 275 -9.90 -11.80 -19.28
CA ARG A 275 -9.37 -10.97 -18.18
C ARG A 275 -8.00 -11.53 -17.77
N ARG A 276 -7.05 -10.60 -17.62
CA ARG A 276 -5.69 -10.85 -17.15
C ARG A 276 -5.64 -10.75 -15.62
N GLY A 277 -4.54 -11.17 -15.01
CA GLY A 277 -4.42 -11.32 -13.57
C GLY A 277 -4.75 -10.03 -12.83
N LEU A 278 -5.44 -10.16 -11.68
CA LEU A 278 -5.98 -9.05 -10.86
C LEU A 278 -4.95 -7.95 -10.55
N LEU A 279 -3.67 -8.30 -10.51
CA LEU A 279 -2.54 -7.44 -10.15
C LEU A 279 -1.61 -7.09 -11.32
N ASP A 280 -1.90 -7.53 -12.54
CA ASP A 280 -0.89 -7.59 -13.60
C ASP A 280 -0.22 -6.25 -13.92
N PHE A 281 -0.94 -5.15 -13.68
CA PHE A 281 -0.51 -3.77 -13.87
C PHE A 281 -0.59 -2.93 -12.58
N SER A 282 -0.62 -3.55 -11.40
CA SER A 282 -0.72 -2.83 -10.13
C SER A 282 0.54 -2.00 -9.87
N ASN A 283 0.34 -0.74 -9.51
CA ASN A 283 1.41 0.10 -9.01
C ASN A 283 1.84 -0.38 -7.62
N THR A 284 3.11 -0.16 -7.30
CA THR A 284 3.74 -0.61 -6.05
C THR A 284 4.55 0.50 -5.39
N ASP A 285 5.62 0.15 -4.68
CA ASP A 285 6.49 1.12 -4.05
C ASP A 285 7.27 1.99 -5.03
N MET A 286 7.77 3.11 -4.51
CA MET A 286 8.48 4.12 -5.27
C MET A 286 9.79 4.53 -4.59
N ALA A 287 10.71 5.05 -5.39
CA ALA A 287 12.00 5.57 -4.94
C ALA A 287 12.27 6.94 -5.57
N PHE A 288 13.07 7.77 -4.90
CA PHE A 288 13.45 9.10 -5.37
C PHE A 288 14.96 9.27 -5.43
N SER A 289 15.41 10.00 -6.45
CA SER A 289 16.78 10.50 -6.56
C SER A 289 16.77 11.91 -7.15
N GLY A 290 17.07 12.91 -6.32
CA GLY A 290 16.97 14.31 -6.71
C GLY A 290 15.53 14.68 -7.11
N ASP A 291 15.34 15.13 -8.35
CA ASP A 291 14.03 15.47 -8.91
C ASP A 291 13.43 14.34 -9.75
N ILE A 292 13.93 13.11 -9.57
CA ILE A 292 13.46 11.92 -10.28
C ILE A 292 12.71 11.01 -9.31
N LEU A 293 11.54 10.55 -9.74
CA LEU A 293 10.73 9.52 -9.09
C LEU A 293 10.76 8.26 -9.97
N PHE A 294 10.97 7.11 -9.35
CA PHE A 294 10.81 5.78 -9.94
C PHE A 294 9.60 5.11 -9.29
N GLU A 295 8.57 4.82 -10.07
CA GLU A 295 7.35 4.15 -9.65
C GLU A 295 7.43 2.68 -10.05
N GLY A 296 7.42 1.77 -9.07
CA GLY A 296 7.39 0.33 -9.30
C GLY A 296 6.02 -0.16 -9.73
N ASN A 297 5.98 -1.26 -10.47
CA ASN A 297 4.73 -1.90 -10.92
C ASN A 297 4.94 -3.40 -11.17
N TYR A 298 3.87 -4.18 -11.06
CA TYR A 298 3.92 -5.62 -11.36
C TYR A 298 4.39 -5.95 -12.79
N HIS A 299 4.25 -5.00 -13.71
CA HIS A 299 4.65 -5.07 -15.12
C HIS A 299 6.03 -4.46 -15.42
N GLY A 300 6.69 -3.83 -14.45
CA GLY A 300 7.94 -3.12 -14.66
C GLY A 300 8.09 -1.90 -13.76
N PHE A 301 8.53 -0.77 -14.32
CA PHE A 301 8.56 0.50 -13.59
C PHE A 301 8.47 1.69 -14.54
N SER A 302 8.07 2.84 -14.00
CA SER A 302 7.98 4.10 -14.73
C SER A 302 8.80 5.19 -14.05
N THR A 303 9.41 6.05 -14.86
CA THR A 303 10.30 7.11 -14.36
C THR A 303 9.67 8.47 -14.64
N TYR A 304 9.63 9.34 -13.64
CA TYR A 304 9.05 10.68 -13.71
C TYR A 304 10.07 11.75 -13.27
N ARG A 305 10.01 12.94 -13.88
CA ARG A 305 10.59 14.16 -13.29
C ARG A 305 9.54 14.84 -12.44
N VAL A 306 9.88 15.15 -11.20
CA VAL A 306 8.99 15.74 -10.19
C VAL A 306 9.45 17.12 -9.70
N GLU A 307 10.35 17.79 -10.44
CA GLU A 307 10.80 19.17 -10.16
C GLU A 307 9.61 20.15 -10.01
N VAL A 308 8.53 19.91 -10.75
CA VAL A 308 7.25 20.61 -10.61
C VAL A 308 6.20 19.62 -10.11
N PRO A 309 5.91 19.58 -8.79
CA PRO A 309 4.98 18.62 -8.18
C PRO A 309 3.54 18.71 -8.72
N ALA A 310 3.14 19.89 -9.22
CA ALA A 310 1.86 20.09 -9.89
C ALA A 310 1.78 19.49 -11.32
N SER A 311 2.90 19.07 -11.89
CA SER A 311 2.94 18.47 -13.23
C SER A 311 4.12 17.50 -13.39
N PRO A 312 4.09 16.33 -12.70
CA PRO A 312 5.08 15.28 -12.92
C PRO A 312 5.18 14.90 -14.40
N GLN A 313 6.40 14.80 -14.93
CA GLN A 313 6.64 14.53 -16.35
C GLN A 313 7.19 13.12 -16.54
N LEU A 314 6.46 12.26 -17.25
CA LEU A 314 6.94 10.92 -17.60
C LEU A 314 8.21 11.01 -18.47
N VAL A 315 9.25 10.31 -18.05
CA VAL A 315 10.55 10.22 -18.73
C VAL A 315 10.61 9.00 -19.65
N ALA A 316 10.22 7.83 -19.12
CA ALA A 316 10.17 6.55 -19.81
C ALA A 316 9.36 5.54 -18.97
N SER A 317 8.87 4.51 -19.64
CA SER A 317 8.26 3.33 -19.00
C SER A 317 9.02 2.08 -19.39
N VAL A 318 9.43 1.27 -18.41
CA VAL A 318 10.22 0.06 -18.61
C VAL A 318 9.36 -1.16 -18.33
N VAL A 319 9.02 -1.90 -19.38
CA VAL A 319 8.22 -3.12 -19.31
C VAL A 319 9.14 -4.31 -19.09
N CYS A 320 9.05 -4.88 -17.89
CA CYS A 320 9.80 -6.08 -17.54
C CYS A 320 8.98 -6.87 -16.50
N PRO A 321 7.99 -7.68 -16.95
CA PRO A 321 7.04 -8.31 -16.05
C PRO A 321 7.72 -9.26 -15.07
N GLY A 322 7.12 -9.35 -13.89
CA GLY A 322 7.68 -10.13 -12.79
C GLY A 322 6.81 -10.19 -11.55
N GLY A 323 5.82 -9.30 -11.42
CA GLY A 323 5.02 -9.16 -10.21
C GLY A 323 5.79 -8.53 -9.05
N GLN A 324 5.06 -7.94 -8.10
CA GLN A 324 5.60 -7.01 -7.11
C GLN A 324 6.16 -5.77 -7.81
N GLY A 325 7.47 -5.72 -8.07
CA GLY A 325 8.08 -4.60 -8.76
C GLY A 325 8.45 -3.43 -7.86
N ASP A 326 8.55 -3.64 -6.55
CA ASP A 326 9.10 -2.63 -5.63
C ASP A 326 10.52 -2.23 -6.06
N VAL A 327 10.78 -0.92 -6.04
CA VAL A 327 12.04 -0.33 -6.53
C VAL A 327 12.83 0.38 -5.44
N SER A 328 14.17 0.30 -5.55
CA SER A 328 15.11 1.16 -4.83
C SER A 328 16.15 1.72 -5.79
N VAL A 329 16.68 2.91 -5.48
CA VAL A 329 17.73 3.60 -6.24
C VAL A 329 18.97 3.84 -5.38
N ILE A 330 20.13 3.59 -5.97
CA ILE A 330 21.43 3.94 -5.41
C ILE A 330 22.40 4.38 -6.50
N GLY A 331 22.74 5.68 -6.50
CA GLY A 331 23.55 6.28 -7.56
C GLY A 331 22.87 6.13 -8.92
N GLU A 332 23.55 5.45 -9.85
CA GLU A 332 23.05 5.14 -11.19
C GLU A 332 22.47 3.73 -11.32
N LEU A 333 22.12 3.09 -10.20
CA LEU A 333 21.52 1.75 -10.16
C LEU A 333 20.08 1.80 -9.66
N LEU A 334 19.21 1.05 -10.34
CA LEU A 334 17.86 0.74 -9.87
C LEU A 334 17.77 -0.76 -9.57
N ILE A 335 17.23 -1.08 -8.40
CA ILE A 335 17.02 -2.44 -7.90
C ILE A 335 15.51 -2.69 -7.92
N MET A 336 15.07 -3.84 -8.41
CA MET A 336 13.65 -4.17 -8.54
C MET A 336 13.38 -5.59 -8.03
N SER A 337 12.35 -5.74 -7.20
CA SER A 337 11.85 -7.03 -6.71
C SER A 337 11.00 -7.77 -7.74
N VAL A 338 11.18 -9.08 -7.83
CA VAL A 338 10.44 -9.97 -8.74
C VAL A 338 10.05 -11.25 -8.01
N GLU A 339 8.75 -11.50 -7.92
CA GLU A 339 8.23 -12.64 -7.16
C GLU A 339 7.50 -13.68 -8.02
N GLN A 340 6.73 -13.24 -9.01
CA GLN A 340 5.82 -14.13 -9.73
C GLN A 340 6.57 -15.01 -10.72
N THR A 341 6.00 -16.20 -10.93
CA THR A 341 6.55 -17.19 -11.84
C THR A 341 6.60 -16.69 -13.28
N ARG A 342 5.71 -15.77 -13.70
CA ARG A 342 5.73 -15.18 -15.06
C ARG A 342 7.00 -14.37 -15.38
N GLY A 343 7.79 -14.00 -14.37
CA GLY A 343 9.04 -13.28 -14.56
C GLY A 343 10.03 -14.05 -15.44
N ARG A 344 10.67 -13.34 -16.37
CA ARG A 344 11.69 -13.88 -17.26
C ARG A 344 13.03 -13.15 -17.11
N LEU A 345 14.13 -13.86 -17.38
CA LEU A 345 15.46 -13.26 -17.40
C LEU A 345 15.61 -12.19 -18.48
N ASP A 346 14.92 -12.36 -19.62
CA ASP A 346 14.96 -11.50 -20.80
C ASP A 346 13.85 -10.42 -20.84
N CYS A 347 13.10 -10.24 -19.75
CA CYS A 347 11.91 -9.37 -19.68
C CYS A 347 10.82 -9.68 -20.73
N GLY A 348 10.81 -10.87 -21.33
CA GLY A 348 9.84 -11.29 -22.33
C GLY A 348 8.38 -11.23 -21.83
N LEU A 349 7.43 -11.00 -22.75
CA LEU A 349 5.99 -10.89 -22.44
C LEU A 349 5.24 -12.22 -22.61
N GLN A 350 5.88 -13.21 -23.22
CA GLN A 350 5.33 -14.53 -23.51
C GLN A 350 5.11 -15.42 -22.27
N GLY A 351 5.51 -14.96 -21.08
CA GLY A 351 5.46 -15.74 -19.85
C GLY A 351 6.36 -16.99 -19.87
N VAL A 352 6.19 -17.88 -18.89
CA VAL A 352 6.89 -19.17 -18.80
C VAL A 352 5.93 -20.24 -18.30
N SER A 353 5.62 -21.20 -19.17
CA SER A 353 4.59 -22.21 -18.95
C SER A 353 5.12 -23.52 -18.34
N GLU A 354 6.41 -23.79 -18.51
CA GLU A 354 7.07 -25.02 -18.09
C GLU A 354 7.29 -25.06 -16.58
N ARG A 355 7.04 -26.19 -15.92
CA ARG A 355 7.24 -26.32 -14.45
C ARG A 355 8.67 -25.99 -13.99
N VAL A 356 9.67 -26.30 -14.82
CA VAL A 356 11.09 -26.00 -14.62
C VAL A 356 11.56 -25.33 -15.90
N SER A 357 12.14 -24.13 -15.81
CA SER A 357 12.60 -23.39 -16.98
C SER A 357 13.85 -22.56 -16.67
N ASP A 358 14.83 -22.63 -17.57
CA ASP A 358 16.03 -21.79 -17.53
C ASP A 358 15.74 -20.32 -17.90
N GLU A 359 14.57 -20.04 -18.46
CA GLU A 359 14.15 -18.68 -18.83
C GLU A 359 13.45 -17.94 -17.67
N ARG A 360 12.94 -18.70 -16.68
CA ARG A 360 12.18 -18.16 -15.55
C ARG A 360 13.10 -17.36 -14.62
N PHE A 361 12.59 -16.24 -14.13
CA PHE A 361 13.26 -15.41 -13.15
C PHE A 361 12.34 -15.06 -11.97
N ARG A 362 12.85 -15.27 -10.76
CA ARG A 362 12.35 -14.63 -9.53
C ARG A 362 13.53 -14.29 -8.62
N GLY A 363 13.51 -13.11 -8.01
CA GLY A 363 14.60 -12.58 -7.19
C GLY A 363 14.75 -11.07 -7.40
N ILE A 364 16.00 -10.60 -7.51
CA ILE A 364 16.32 -9.17 -7.63
C ILE A 364 16.92 -8.84 -9.00
N ARG A 365 16.33 -7.86 -9.69
CA ARG A 365 16.93 -7.26 -10.91
C ARG A 365 17.70 -6.01 -10.55
N ILE A 366 18.81 -5.79 -11.26
CA ILE A 366 19.64 -4.58 -11.13
C ILE A 366 19.76 -3.95 -12.51
N PHE A 367 19.38 -2.69 -12.63
CA PHE A 367 19.44 -1.91 -13.85
C PHE A 367 20.45 -0.77 -13.72
N ASP A 368 21.22 -0.52 -14.77
CA ASP A 368 21.90 0.74 -15.01
C ASP A 368 20.86 1.76 -15.51
N ILE A 369 20.76 2.88 -14.80
CA ILE A 369 19.85 3.98 -15.10
C ILE A 369 20.60 5.29 -15.42
N SER A 370 21.88 5.23 -15.77
CA SER A 370 22.65 6.39 -16.26
C SER A 370 21.98 7.06 -17.47
N ASP A 371 21.34 6.27 -18.35
CA ASP A 371 20.33 6.72 -19.30
C ASP A 371 18.95 6.18 -18.89
N MET A 372 18.22 6.99 -18.12
CA MET A 372 16.87 6.67 -17.65
C MET A 372 15.85 6.43 -18.78
N ARG A 373 16.14 6.87 -20.01
CA ARG A 373 15.26 6.63 -21.16
C ARG A 373 15.52 5.27 -21.81
N ARG A 374 16.65 4.64 -21.52
CA ARG A 374 17.01 3.30 -22.01
C ARG A 374 17.78 2.50 -20.95
N PRO A 375 17.17 2.18 -19.79
CA PRO A 375 17.84 1.42 -18.75
C PRO A 375 18.32 0.07 -19.25
N LEU A 376 19.48 -0.38 -18.76
CA LEU A 376 20.10 -1.66 -19.12
C LEU A 376 20.06 -2.61 -17.92
N GLN A 377 19.52 -3.82 -18.09
CA GLN A 377 19.60 -4.83 -17.03
C GLN A 377 21.05 -5.32 -16.90
N LEU A 378 21.70 -5.06 -15.77
CA LEU A 378 23.09 -5.45 -15.50
C LEU A 378 23.18 -6.84 -14.86
N ALA A 379 22.27 -7.13 -13.94
CA ALA A 379 22.29 -8.35 -13.15
C ALA A 379 20.86 -8.84 -12.82
N ALA A 380 20.76 -10.14 -12.60
CA ALA A 380 19.53 -10.82 -12.19
C ALA A 380 19.89 -11.88 -11.13
N VAL A 381 19.68 -11.58 -9.86
CA VAL A 381 20.03 -12.44 -8.72
C VAL A 381 18.84 -13.34 -8.40
N GLN A 382 18.96 -14.65 -8.66
CA GLN A 382 17.89 -15.62 -8.40
C GLN A 382 17.86 -16.08 -6.93
N THR A 383 16.66 -16.17 -6.36
CA THR A 383 16.43 -16.62 -4.97
C THR A 383 15.38 -17.72 -4.92
N CYS A 384 15.42 -18.61 -3.92
CA CYS A 384 14.53 -19.77 -3.88
C CYS A 384 13.03 -19.42 -3.86
N ARG A 385 12.67 -18.26 -3.29
CA ARG A 385 11.29 -17.80 -3.11
C ARG A 385 10.99 -16.50 -3.84
N GLY A 386 11.85 -16.06 -4.77
CA GLY A 386 11.73 -14.75 -5.39
C GLY A 386 12.03 -13.62 -4.42
N SER A 387 11.66 -12.40 -4.80
CA SER A 387 11.70 -11.23 -3.91
C SER A 387 10.33 -10.58 -3.94
N HIS A 388 9.64 -10.63 -2.82
CA HIS A 388 8.39 -9.92 -2.59
C HIS A 388 8.67 -8.43 -2.46
N THR A 389 9.52 -8.11 -1.48
CA THR A 389 10.09 -6.78 -1.25
C THR A 389 11.60 -6.89 -1.03
N HIS A 390 12.28 -5.74 -0.96
CA HIS A 390 13.70 -5.67 -0.68
C HIS A 390 14.07 -4.38 0.03
N THR A 391 15.18 -4.42 0.75
CA THR A 391 15.62 -3.28 1.57
C THR A 391 17.09 -3.02 1.39
N LEU A 392 17.45 -1.77 1.15
CA LEU A 392 18.84 -1.33 1.18
C LEU A 392 19.33 -1.20 2.62
N VAL A 393 20.48 -1.81 2.90
CA VAL A 393 21.14 -1.73 4.22
C VAL A 393 22.36 -0.80 4.18
N GLY A 394 22.83 -0.47 2.98
CA GLY A 394 23.94 0.47 2.75
C GLY A 394 25.33 -0.18 2.68
N ASP A 395 26.37 0.66 2.79
CA ASP A 395 27.80 0.33 2.77
C ASP A 395 28.45 0.72 4.12
N PRO A 396 28.11 0.03 5.22
CA PRO A 396 28.51 0.47 6.56
C PRO A 396 30.04 0.41 6.78
N ASP A 397 30.78 -0.36 5.98
CA ASP A 397 32.23 -0.49 6.05
C ASP A 397 32.99 0.37 5.02
N GLY A 398 32.28 1.08 4.14
CA GLY A 398 32.87 1.88 3.06
C GLY A 398 33.65 1.03 2.07
N SER A 399 33.31 -0.26 1.94
CA SER A 399 33.99 -1.23 1.09
C SER A 399 33.66 -1.07 -0.39
N GLY A 400 32.68 -0.21 -0.73
CA GLY A 400 32.11 -0.10 -2.06
C GLY A 400 31.12 -1.22 -2.38
N ASN A 401 30.62 -1.93 -1.35
CA ASN A 401 29.58 -2.93 -1.48
C ASN A 401 28.28 -2.43 -0.85
N ILE A 402 27.17 -2.67 -1.52
CA ILE A 402 25.84 -2.44 -0.95
C ILE A 402 25.22 -3.78 -0.61
N TYR A 403 24.66 -3.87 0.59
CA TYR A 403 23.89 -5.03 1.02
C TYR A 403 22.40 -4.76 0.83
N VAL A 404 21.71 -5.78 0.32
CA VAL A 404 20.26 -5.81 0.11
C VAL A 404 19.70 -7.01 0.83
N TYR A 405 18.67 -6.80 1.65
CA TYR A 405 17.88 -7.89 2.22
C TYR A 405 16.70 -8.17 1.31
N GLY A 406 16.67 -9.38 0.75
CA GLY A 406 15.57 -9.87 -0.08
C GLY A 406 14.59 -10.70 0.75
N SER A 407 13.33 -10.30 0.74
CA SER A 407 12.22 -10.99 1.42
C SER A 407 11.38 -11.74 0.39
N GLY A 408 11.52 -13.07 0.30
CA GLY A 408 10.72 -13.87 -0.63
C GLY A 408 9.51 -14.53 0.04
N THR A 409 8.31 -14.31 -0.50
CA THR A 409 7.08 -14.92 0.06
C THR A 409 6.53 -16.05 -0.82
N ALA A 410 6.90 -16.11 -2.10
CA ALA A 410 6.43 -17.14 -3.03
C ALA A 410 6.75 -18.58 -2.56
N PRO A 411 6.03 -19.59 -3.10
CA PRO A 411 6.40 -20.98 -2.93
C PRO A 411 7.83 -21.25 -3.38
N VAL A 412 8.53 -22.11 -2.63
CA VAL A 412 9.89 -22.53 -2.93
C VAL A 412 9.91 -23.23 -4.29
N ARG A 413 10.83 -22.82 -5.17
CA ARG A 413 11.06 -23.49 -6.46
C ARG A 413 11.56 -24.92 -6.28
N SER A 414 11.32 -25.74 -7.30
CA SER A 414 11.96 -27.05 -7.42
C SER A 414 13.48 -26.91 -7.37
N GLY A 415 14.14 -27.82 -6.64
CA GLY A 415 15.60 -27.95 -6.68
C GLY A 415 16.15 -28.29 -8.06
N GLU A 416 15.31 -28.79 -8.97
CA GLU A 416 15.63 -28.98 -10.40
C GLU A 416 15.66 -27.66 -11.18
N GLU A 417 14.92 -26.64 -10.74
CA GLU A 417 14.90 -25.30 -11.36
C GLU A 417 16.00 -24.40 -10.78
N LEU A 418 16.27 -24.50 -9.48
CA LEU A 418 17.41 -23.83 -8.86
C LEU A 418 18.00 -24.71 -7.77
N GLU A 419 19.27 -25.08 -7.93
CA GLU A 419 20.00 -25.90 -6.98
C GLU A 419 20.00 -25.26 -5.58
N GLY A 420 19.81 -26.08 -4.54
CA GLY A 420 19.79 -25.64 -3.14
C GLY A 420 18.43 -25.17 -2.62
N CYS A 421 17.37 -25.22 -3.43
CA CYS A 421 16.02 -24.90 -2.99
C CYS A 421 15.25 -26.14 -2.51
N SER A 422 14.64 -26.03 -1.32
CA SER A 422 13.80 -27.06 -0.71
C SER A 422 12.79 -26.42 0.24
N ASP A 423 11.55 -26.93 0.24
CA ASP A 423 10.48 -26.61 1.18
C ASP A 423 10.32 -27.67 2.29
N ALA A 424 11.21 -28.66 2.34
CA ALA A 424 11.16 -29.70 3.36
C ALA A 424 11.32 -29.09 4.77
N SER A 425 10.79 -29.81 5.76
CA SER A 425 10.80 -29.29 7.12
C SER A 425 12.23 -29.15 7.63
N PRO A 426 12.52 -28.22 8.57
CA PRO A 426 13.85 -28.05 9.12
C PRO A 426 14.46 -29.32 9.74
N THR A 427 13.63 -30.30 10.14
CA THR A 427 14.10 -31.58 10.67
C THR A 427 14.54 -32.56 9.58
N GLU A 428 13.98 -32.42 8.37
CA GLU A 428 14.30 -33.26 7.21
C GLU A 428 15.44 -32.65 6.40
N GLU A 429 15.40 -31.33 6.19
CA GLU A 429 16.40 -30.56 5.46
C GLU A 429 16.80 -29.30 6.26
N PRO A 430 17.93 -29.34 7.01
CA PRO A 430 18.41 -28.20 7.77
C PRO A 430 18.76 -26.96 6.91
N GLN A 431 18.89 -27.11 5.59
CA GLN A 431 19.13 -26.01 4.64
C GLN A 431 17.86 -25.55 3.90
N THR A 432 16.67 -25.84 4.44
CA THR A 432 15.37 -25.40 3.92
C THR A 432 15.34 -23.91 3.55
N ALA A 433 14.62 -23.57 2.49
CA ALA A 433 14.45 -22.19 2.01
C ALA A 433 13.48 -21.34 2.84
N LEU A 434 12.86 -21.94 3.86
CA LEU A 434 11.99 -21.28 4.83
C LEU A 434 12.79 -20.69 6.00
N PHE A 435 12.18 -19.78 6.76
CA PHE A 435 12.71 -19.25 8.05
C PHE A 435 14.00 -18.42 7.94
N ARG A 436 14.30 -17.90 6.75
CA ARG A 436 15.51 -17.13 6.45
C ARG A 436 15.22 -16.03 5.43
N ILE A 437 16.13 -15.07 5.35
CA ILE A 437 16.15 -14.03 4.32
C ILE A 437 17.34 -14.27 3.39
N ASP A 438 17.31 -13.69 2.19
CA ASP A 438 18.48 -13.66 1.31
C ASP A 438 19.26 -12.35 1.53
N VAL A 439 20.54 -12.46 1.86
CA VAL A 439 21.45 -11.30 1.96
C VAL A 439 22.25 -11.22 0.66
N ILE A 440 22.01 -10.18 -0.12
CA ILE A 440 22.59 -9.96 -1.44
C ILE A 440 23.62 -8.87 -1.35
N ARG A 441 24.82 -9.12 -1.90
CA ARG A 441 25.87 -8.11 -2.02
C ARG A 441 25.93 -7.61 -3.45
N ILE A 442 25.94 -6.30 -3.62
CA ILE A 442 26.11 -5.60 -4.90
C ILE A 442 27.43 -4.82 -4.85
N PRO A 443 28.48 -5.27 -5.57
CA PRO A 443 29.70 -4.49 -5.69
C PRO A 443 29.46 -3.27 -6.59
N LEU A 444 29.56 -2.04 -6.07
CA LEU A 444 29.26 -0.84 -6.85
C LEU A 444 30.18 -0.65 -8.06
N ALA A 445 31.43 -1.12 -7.96
CA ALA A 445 32.39 -1.08 -9.06
C ALA A 445 32.09 -2.10 -10.18
N ASN A 446 31.36 -3.18 -9.87
CA ASN A 446 30.92 -4.17 -10.85
C ASN A 446 29.59 -4.82 -10.45
N PRO A 447 28.45 -4.11 -10.65
CA PRO A 447 27.15 -4.57 -10.18
C PRO A 447 26.68 -5.89 -10.81
N ALA A 448 27.25 -6.28 -11.96
CA ALA A 448 26.96 -7.55 -12.62
C ALA A 448 27.43 -8.79 -11.80
N GLU A 449 28.32 -8.59 -10.82
CA GLU A 449 28.76 -9.65 -9.88
C GLU A 449 27.86 -9.78 -8.64
N ALA A 450 26.71 -9.08 -8.62
CA ALA A 450 25.77 -9.18 -7.53
C ALA A 450 25.34 -10.64 -7.28
N SER A 451 25.34 -11.04 -6.01
CA SER A 451 25.07 -12.42 -5.62
C SER A 451 24.57 -12.51 -4.18
N VAL A 452 23.84 -13.60 -3.89
CA VAL A 452 23.49 -13.94 -2.50
C VAL A 452 24.77 -14.37 -1.78
N VAL A 453 25.15 -13.64 -0.75
CA VAL A 453 26.35 -13.91 0.07
C VAL A 453 26.02 -14.65 1.36
N ASN A 454 24.81 -14.47 1.90
CA ASN A 454 24.38 -15.16 3.11
C ASN A 454 22.87 -15.44 3.10
N ARG A 455 22.44 -16.42 3.90
CA ARG A 455 21.05 -16.82 4.13
C ARG A 455 20.79 -17.07 5.62
N PRO A 456 20.79 -16.02 6.46
CA PRO A 456 20.69 -16.17 7.90
C PRO A 456 19.32 -16.70 8.31
N PHE A 457 19.30 -17.72 9.16
CA PHE A 457 18.10 -18.22 9.81
C PHE A 457 17.68 -17.27 10.95
N LEU A 458 17.17 -16.09 10.60
CA LEU A 458 16.73 -15.06 11.55
C LEU A 458 15.65 -15.57 12.53
N PHE A 459 14.94 -16.63 12.17
CA PHE A 459 13.76 -17.08 12.94
C PHE A 459 14.14 -18.18 13.92
N ARG A 460 15.42 -18.56 13.93
CA ARG A 460 15.96 -19.52 14.86
C ARG A 460 15.75 -19.03 16.30
N ASP A 461 15.24 -19.89 17.15
CA ASP A 461 15.20 -19.65 18.59
C ASP A 461 16.65 -19.60 19.11
N PRO A 462 17.07 -18.48 19.74
CA PRO A 462 18.46 -18.31 20.18
C PRO A 462 18.85 -19.24 21.34
N ASP A 463 17.88 -19.69 22.15
CA ASP A 463 18.10 -20.53 23.32
C ASP A 463 18.11 -22.02 22.95
N THR A 464 17.17 -22.46 22.12
CA THR A 464 17.01 -23.88 21.74
C THR A 464 17.72 -24.24 20.44
N GLY A 465 17.99 -23.26 19.58
CA GLY A 465 18.55 -23.45 18.25
C GLY A 465 17.54 -23.97 17.22
N GLU A 466 16.26 -24.09 17.56
CA GLU A 466 15.19 -24.52 16.65
C GLU A 466 15.01 -23.51 15.52
N ILE A 467 15.11 -23.96 14.25
CA ILE A 467 15.05 -23.07 13.07
C ILE A 467 13.70 -22.37 12.94
N ALA A 468 12.61 -23.08 13.22
CA ALA A 468 11.25 -22.55 13.23
C ALA A 468 10.89 -22.01 14.64
N GLY A 469 11.74 -21.16 15.20
CA GLY A 469 11.66 -20.69 16.59
C GLY A 469 10.72 -19.51 16.84
N LEU A 470 9.89 -19.14 15.86
CA LEU A 470 8.89 -18.08 15.96
C LEU A 470 7.48 -18.67 15.98
N TRP A 471 6.44 -17.84 15.81
CA TRP A 471 5.05 -18.28 15.92
C TRP A 471 4.72 -19.44 14.97
N GLY A 472 4.22 -20.55 15.53
CA GLY A 472 3.87 -21.77 14.79
C GLY A 472 2.58 -21.70 13.96
N GLY A 473 1.85 -20.59 14.04
CA GLY A 473 0.52 -20.45 13.44
C GLY A 473 -0.58 -21.00 14.34
N GLY A 474 -1.79 -20.46 14.21
CA GLY A 474 -2.93 -20.86 15.03
C GLY A 474 -3.75 -19.70 15.57
N ASP A 475 -4.55 -19.99 16.58
CA ASP A 475 -5.46 -19.06 17.26
C ASP A 475 -4.75 -18.49 18.51
N HIS A 476 -4.84 -17.18 18.75
CA HIS A 476 -4.24 -16.50 19.92
C HIS A 476 -5.15 -16.50 21.16
N GLY A 477 -6.26 -17.23 21.13
CA GLY A 477 -7.28 -17.32 22.15
C GLY A 477 -8.66 -16.81 21.69
N PRO A 478 -9.73 -17.05 22.48
CA PRO A 478 -11.07 -16.58 22.13
C PRO A 478 -11.12 -15.06 21.88
N GLY A 479 -11.71 -14.66 20.74
CA GLY A 479 -11.83 -13.25 20.36
C GLY A 479 -10.58 -12.63 19.70
N THR A 480 -9.61 -13.46 19.30
CA THR A 480 -8.38 -13.06 18.62
C THR A 480 -8.35 -13.52 17.16
N GLN A 481 -7.37 -13.05 16.40
CA GLN A 481 -7.19 -13.48 15.01
C GLN A 481 -6.46 -14.82 14.91
N ARG A 482 -6.79 -15.60 13.88
CA ARG A 482 -6.01 -16.80 13.50
C ARG A 482 -4.93 -16.40 12.51
N THR A 483 -3.67 -16.61 12.87
CA THR A 483 -2.52 -16.20 12.05
C THR A 483 -1.77 -17.40 11.48
N ARG A 484 -1.04 -17.16 10.39
CA ARG A 484 -0.17 -18.17 9.75
C ARG A 484 1.12 -18.36 10.55
N MET A 485 1.80 -19.47 10.28
CA MET A 485 3.14 -19.71 10.79
C MET A 485 4.11 -18.64 10.25
N THR A 486 5.02 -18.18 11.10
CA THR A 486 6.09 -17.26 10.72
C THR A 486 7.20 -18.02 9.99
N ASN A 487 7.25 -17.93 8.65
CA ASN A 487 8.30 -18.58 7.84
C ASN A 487 8.98 -17.67 6.81
N GLN A 488 8.53 -16.42 6.69
CA GLN A 488 9.11 -15.36 5.89
C GLN A 488 8.94 -13.99 6.56
N CYS A 489 9.76 -13.02 6.16
CA CYS A 489 9.45 -11.62 6.36
C CYS A 489 8.67 -11.09 5.17
N HIS A 490 7.69 -10.24 5.42
CA HIS A 490 7.08 -9.43 4.37
C HIS A 490 8.02 -8.27 4.09
N ASP A 491 8.03 -7.25 4.95
CA ASP A 491 8.99 -6.14 4.87
C ASP A 491 10.01 -6.14 6.01
N ILE A 492 11.18 -5.58 5.70
CA ILE A 492 12.21 -5.29 6.67
C ILE A 492 12.59 -3.83 6.50
N THR A 493 12.51 -3.03 7.55
CA THR A 493 12.96 -1.64 7.51
C THR A 493 14.32 -1.53 8.15
N ALA A 494 15.33 -1.14 7.37
CA ALA A 494 16.69 -1.00 7.83
C ALA A 494 16.93 0.43 8.32
N TYR A 495 17.66 0.56 9.43
CA TYR A 495 18.13 1.83 9.97
C TYR A 495 19.64 1.73 10.28
N PRO A 496 20.49 1.77 9.24
CA PRO A 496 21.92 1.44 9.36
C PRO A 496 22.69 2.35 10.31
N GLU A 497 22.31 3.62 10.40
CA GLU A 497 23.00 4.62 11.25
C GLU A 497 22.92 4.32 12.75
N ILE A 498 21.95 3.52 13.18
CA ILE A 498 21.83 3.04 14.57
C ILE A 498 22.09 1.53 14.69
N GLY A 499 22.44 0.86 13.59
CA GLY A 499 22.74 -0.58 13.56
C GLY A 499 21.52 -1.48 13.75
N LEU A 500 20.30 -0.99 13.51
CA LEU A 500 19.06 -1.76 13.73
C LEU A 500 18.23 -1.90 12.46
N ALA A 501 17.47 -2.99 12.36
CA ALA A 501 16.36 -3.15 11.44
C ALA A 501 15.14 -3.72 12.16
N ALA A 502 13.95 -3.47 11.63
CA ALA A 502 12.71 -4.05 12.12
C ALA A 502 12.05 -4.88 11.00
N GLY A 503 11.80 -6.15 11.27
CA GLY A 503 11.15 -7.06 10.34
C GLY A 503 9.69 -7.30 10.71
N ALA A 504 8.79 -7.13 9.76
CA ALA A 504 7.40 -7.56 9.87
C ALA A 504 7.26 -8.91 9.16
N CYS A 505 7.14 -9.99 9.94
CA CYS A 505 7.38 -11.34 9.46
C CYS A 505 6.19 -12.26 9.68
N SER A 506 5.15 -12.06 8.86
CA SER A 506 3.92 -12.84 8.81
C SER A 506 3.18 -12.95 10.14
N GLY A 507 3.68 -13.73 11.11
CA GLY A 507 3.10 -13.88 12.44
C GLY A 507 3.80 -13.09 13.55
N ASN A 508 4.96 -12.47 13.29
CA ASN A 508 5.76 -11.76 14.29
C ASN A 508 6.26 -10.40 13.80
N GLY A 509 6.41 -9.45 14.72
CA GLY A 509 7.34 -8.33 14.57
C GLY A 509 8.67 -8.71 15.21
N ILE A 510 9.78 -8.42 14.55
CA ILE A 510 11.13 -8.72 15.05
C ILE A 510 12.02 -7.49 14.99
N LEU A 511 12.94 -7.39 15.96
CA LEU A 511 14.04 -6.43 15.96
C LEU A 511 15.33 -7.15 15.61
N ILE A 512 16.13 -6.55 14.74
CA ILE A 512 17.31 -7.15 14.11
C ILE A 512 18.51 -6.23 14.31
N ASP A 513 19.62 -6.76 14.80
CA ASP A 513 20.93 -6.11 14.76
C ASP A 513 21.53 -6.30 13.37
N ILE A 514 21.86 -5.18 12.71
CA ILE A 514 22.44 -5.12 11.37
C ILE A 514 23.81 -4.42 11.37
N SER A 515 24.46 -4.34 12.54
CA SER A 515 25.82 -3.78 12.66
C SER A 515 26.84 -4.53 11.79
N ASP A 516 26.59 -5.82 11.54
CA ASP A 516 27.19 -6.58 10.44
C ASP A 516 26.09 -6.86 9.38
N PRO A 517 26.05 -6.12 8.26
CA PRO A 517 24.99 -6.25 7.28
C PRO A 517 25.03 -7.62 6.59
N GLU A 518 26.18 -8.29 6.52
CA GLU A 518 26.27 -9.62 5.91
C GLU A 518 25.69 -10.70 6.84
N HIS A 519 25.71 -10.47 8.16
CA HIS A 519 25.28 -11.41 9.19
C HIS A 519 24.27 -10.80 10.18
N PRO A 520 23.06 -10.41 9.73
CA PRO A 520 22.05 -9.86 10.63
C PRO A 520 21.60 -10.89 11.67
N VAL A 521 21.28 -10.40 12.87
CA VAL A 521 20.89 -11.23 14.02
C VAL A 521 19.59 -10.71 14.64
N ARG A 522 18.61 -11.60 14.85
CA ARG A 522 17.40 -11.24 15.62
C ARG A 522 17.78 -11.00 17.09
N ILE A 523 17.35 -9.86 17.64
CA ILE A 523 17.61 -9.47 19.04
C ILE A 523 16.37 -9.43 19.92
N ASP A 524 15.18 -9.25 19.33
CA ASP A 524 13.91 -9.34 20.05
C ASP A 524 12.76 -9.71 19.09
N GLU A 525 11.64 -10.18 19.64
CA GLU A 525 10.44 -10.51 18.90
C GLU A 525 9.15 -10.26 19.70
N VAL A 526 8.06 -9.98 18.97
CA VAL A 526 6.72 -9.80 19.53
C VAL A 526 5.67 -10.51 18.69
N VAL A 527 4.53 -10.78 19.31
CA VAL A 527 3.28 -11.20 18.67
C VAL A 527 2.17 -10.29 19.16
N ASP A 528 1.16 -10.07 18.33
CA ASP A 528 0.01 -9.22 18.62
C ASP A 528 -1.26 -10.02 18.31
N PRO A 529 -2.13 -10.29 19.29
CA PRO A 529 -3.37 -11.03 19.07
C PRO A 529 -4.37 -10.32 18.14
N GLY A 530 -4.22 -9.01 17.98
CA GLY A 530 -4.99 -8.18 17.05
C GLY A 530 -4.48 -8.21 15.62
N PHE A 531 -3.30 -8.78 15.36
CA PHE A 531 -2.71 -8.84 14.02
C PHE A 531 -3.10 -10.12 13.29
N SER A 532 -3.35 -10.02 12.00
CA SER A 532 -3.53 -11.15 11.08
C SER A 532 -2.25 -11.48 10.33
N TYR A 533 -1.56 -10.44 9.87
CA TYR A 533 -0.38 -10.55 9.02
C TYR A 533 0.52 -9.33 9.21
N TRP A 534 1.69 -9.53 9.82
CA TRP A 534 2.68 -8.49 10.00
C TRP A 534 3.28 -8.09 8.65
N HIS A 535 3.02 -6.86 8.24
CA HIS A 535 3.26 -6.37 6.89
C HIS A 535 4.50 -5.48 6.79
N SER A 536 4.51 -4.35 7.51
CA SER A 536 5.60 -3.38 7.47
C SER A 536 5.97 -2.81 8.84
N ALA A 537 7.15 -2.18 8.90
CA ALA A 537 7.69 -1.55 10.10
C ALA A 537 8.24 -0.15 9.78
N THR A 538 8.17 0.79 10.72
CA THR A 538 8.75 2.13 10.57
C THR A 538 9.23 2.64 11.91
N PHE A 539 10.53 2.92 12.03
CA PHE A 539 11.09 3.58 13.20
C PHE A 539 10.66 5.05 13.26
N ASN A 540 10.61 5.62 14.46
CA ASN A 540 10.64 7.07 14.59
C ASN A 540 12.07 7.62 14.37
N ASN A 541 12.22 8.94 14.27
CA ASN A 541 13.48 9.54 13.78
C ASN A 541 14.70 9.33 14.69
N ASP A 542 14.52 9.05 15.98
CA ASP A 542 15.63 8.75 16.89
C ASP A 542 15.84 7.24 17.13
N GLY A 543 15.01 6.39 16.51
CA GLY A 543 15.06 4.94 16.67
C GLY A 543 14.61 4.43 18.04
N SER A 544 13.94 5.26 18.85
CA SER A 544 13.43 4.86 20.16
C SER A 544 12.06 4.18 20.11
N LYS A 545 11.40 4.16 18.94
CA LYS A 545 10.10 3.55 18.70
C LYS A 545 10.06 2.85 17.35
N VAL A 546 9.17 1.88 17.23
CA VAL A 546 8.80 1.26 15.95
C VAL A 546 7.29 1.10 15.86
N LEU A 547 6.75 1.46 14.71
CA LEU A 547 5.37 1.21 14.32
C LEU A 547 5.34 -0.01 13.41
N PHE A 548 4.51 -0.99 13.72
CA PHE A 548 4.24 -2.14 12.86
C PHE A 548 2.83 -2.08 12.29
N THR A 549 2.66 -2.59 11.07
CA THR A 549 1.41 -2.56 10.31
C THR A 549 0.83 -3.96 10.15
N ASP A 550 -0.49 -4.10 10.30
CA ASP A 550 -1.23 -5.34 10.04
C ASP A 550 -1.93 -5.31 8.67
N GLU A 551 -1.56 -6.22 7.78
CA GLU A 551 -2.23 -6.38 6.50
C GLU A 551 -3.44 -7.34 6.60
N TRP A 552 -4.41 -6.94 7.41
CA TRP A 552 -5.60 -7.74 7.64
C TRP A 552 -6.42 -7.92 6.36
N GLY A 553 -6.77 -9.16 6.06
CA GLY A 553 -7.50 -9.50 4.83
C GLY A 553 -6.61 -9.66 3.60
N GLY A 554 -5.28 -9.51 3.73
CA GLY A 554 -4.31 -9.71 2.64
C GLY A 554 -4.49 -8.74 1.48
N GLY A 555 -4.91 -7.50 1.79
CA GLY A 555 -5.07 -6.44 0.80
C GLY A 555 -6.30 -6.55 -0.12
N GLY A 556 -6.85 -7.74 -0.35
CA GLY A 556 -7.95 -7.94 -1.30
C GLY A 556 -9.36 -7.81 -0.72
N ARG A 557 -9.53 -7.79 0.60
CA ARG A 557 -10.85 -7.96 1.23
C ARG A 557 -11.43 -6.66 1.76
N ALA A 558 -12.76 -6.57 1.73
CA ALA A 558 -13.50 -5.55 2.48
C ALA A 558 -13.28 -5.69 3.98
N ARG A 559 -12.73 -4.64 4.56
CA ARG A 559 -12.21 -4.57 5.93
C ARG A 559 -12.35 -3.13 6.42
N CYS A 560 -11.96 -2.87 7.68
CA CYS A 560 -12.19 -1.58 8.33
C CYS A 560 -13.67 -1.19 8.41
N ARG A 561 -14.59 -2.16 8.44
CA ARG A 561 -16.04 -1.89 8.43
C ARG A 561 -16.51 -1.49 9.81
N ALA A 562 -17.68 -0.86 9.89
CA ALA A 562 -18.27 -0.47 11.17
C ALA A 562 -18.52 -1.65 12.14
N SER A 563 -18.65 -2.88 11.60
CA SER A 563 -18.81 -4.11 12.38
C SER A 563 -17.48 -4.75 12.79
N ASP A 564 -16.36 -4.34 12.21
CA ASP A 564 -15.06 -4.92 12.49
C ASP A 564 -14.48 -4.39 13.82
N PRO A 565 -13.75 -5.21 14.59
CA PRO A 565 -13.07 -4.74 15.79
C PRO A 565 -12.03 -3.67 15.47
N ILE A 566 -12.01 -2.58 16.23
CA ILE A 566 -11.12 -1.43 15.99
C ILE A 566 -9.63 -1.78 16.10
N ASN A 567 -9.30 -2.85 16.83
CA ASN A 567 -7.94 -3.34 17.01
C ASN A 567 -7.51 -4.35 15.93
N TRP A 568 -8.36 -4.69 14.96
CA TRP A 568 -8.04 -5.58 13.85
C TRP A 568 -7.60 -4.78 12.61
N GLY A 569 -6.48 -5.17 12.00
CA GLY A 569 -5.88 -4.39 10.90
C GLY A 569 -5.37 -3.01 11.36
N ALA A 570 -5.09 -2.84 12.65
CA ALA A 570 -4.57 -1.60 13.21
C ALA A 570 -3.03 -1.64 13.22
N ASN A 571 -2.40 -0.48 13.17
CA ASN A 571 -0.97 -0.35 13.44
C ASN A 571 -0.72 -0.53 14.93
N ALA A 572 0.37 -1.19 15.31
CA ALA A 572 0.81 -1.33 16.69
C ALA A 572 2.10 -0.52 16.91
N ILE A 573 2.12 0.28 17.98
CA ILE A 573 3.26 1.14 18.33
C ILE A 573 3.99 0.53 19.52
N TYR A 574 5.30 0.38 19.37
CA TYR A 574 6.21 -0.15 20.39
C TYR A 574 7.31 0.86 20.68
N ASP A 575 7.62 1.05 21.97
CA ASP A 575 8.87 1.69 22.36
C ASP A 575 9.99 0.66 22.37
N ILE A 576 11.22 1.08 22.07
CA ILE A 576 12.43 0.28 22.15
C ILE A 576 13.19 0.69 23.42
N VAL A 577 13.16 -0.19 24.43
CA VAL A 577 13.81 0.04 25.73
C VAL A 577 14.76 -1.11 25.99
N ASP A 578 16.05 -0.82 26.15
CA ASP A 578 17.10 -1.83 26.32
C ASP A 578 17.07 -2.91 25.22
N ASN A 579 16.91 -2.46 23.97
CA ASN A 579 16.77 -3.31 22.77
C ASN A 579 15.57 -4.28 22.83
N ARG A 580 14.52 -3.95 23.58
CA ARG A 580 13.28 -4.72 23.64
C ARG A 580 12.07 -3.89 23.24
N LEU A 581 11.19 -4.51 22.48
CA LEU A 581 9.92 -3.98 22.02
C LEU A 581 8.91 -3.99 23.18
N GLN A 582 8.43 -2.81 23.56
CA GLN A 582 7.40 -2.64 24.57
C GLN A 582 6.14 -2.04 23.95
N TYR A 583 5.08 -2.84 23.88
CA TYR A 583 3.78 -2.40 23.36
C TYR A 583 3.27 -1.16 24.12
N ARG A 584 2.71 -0.20 23.38
CA ARG A 584 2.11 1.03 23.94
C ARG A 584 0.65 1.20 23.53
N SER A 585 0.36 1.20 22.24
CA SER A 585 -1.00 1.39 21.74
C SER A 585 -1.18 0.87 20.32
N HIS A 586 -2.41 0.94 19.84
CA HIS A 586 -2.74 0.78 18.43
C HIS A 586 -3.21 2.10 17.81
N TYR A 587 -3.05 2.22 16.50
CA TYR A 587 -3.66 3.27 15.66
C TYR A 587 -4.42 2.61 14.51
N LYS A 588 -5.67 3.02 14.27
CA LYS A 588 -6.48 2.56 13.14
C LYS A 588 -7.12 3.79 12.50
N LEU A 589 -7.22 3.77 11.16
CA LEU A 589 -8.03 4.73 10.42
C LEU A 589 -9.43 4.86 11.06
N PRO A 590 -9.90 6.08 11.42
CA PRO A 590 -11.17 6.24 12.12
C PRO A 590 -12.40 6.19 11.20
N ALA A 591 -12.22 6.13 9.88
CA ALA A 591 -13.30 6.01 8.91
C ALA A 591 -13.66 4.55 8.61
N PRO A 592 -14.90 4.12 8.91
CA PRO A 592 -15.36 2.81 8.48
C PRO A 592 -15.60 2.79 6.96
N GLN A 593 -15.20 1.70 6.31
CA GLN A 593 -15.30 1.51 4.86
C GLN A 593 -16.44 0.54 4.48
N GLY A 594 -16.90 0.60 3.23
CA GLY A 594 -17.95 -0.27 2.67
C GLY A 594 -17.45 -1.65 2.20
N GLU A 595 -18.35 -2.50 1.69
CA GLU A 595 -17.96 -3.84 1.18
C GLU A 595 -17.38 -3.81 -0.23
N THR A 596 -17.53 -2.71 -0.96
CA THR A 596 -16.88 -2.48 -2.26
C THR A 596 -15.46 -1.92 -2.13
N GLU A 597 -15.01 -1.69 -0.90
CA GLU A 597 -13.72 -1.08 -0.56
C GLU A 597 -12.82 -2.08 0.15
N ASN A 598 -11.75 -2.52 -0.51
CA ASN A 598 -10.68 -3.23 0.19
C ASN A 598 -9.94 -2.25 1.11
N CYS A 599 -9.82 -2.54 2.40
CA CYS A 599 -9.18 -1.62 3.34
C CYS A 599 -8.15 -2.28 4.24
N VAL A 600 -6.92 -1.81 4.12
CA VAL A 600 -5.81 -2.27 4.94
C VAL A 600 -4.75 -1.21 5.02
N ALA A 601 -4.05 -1.13 6.15
CA ALA A 601 -2.88 -0.27 6.27
C ALA A 601 -1.73 -0.81 5.42
N HIS A 602 -1.01 0.08 4.76
CA HIS A 602 0.13 -0.25 3.92
C HIS A 602 1.27 0.75 4.14
N ASN A 603 2.22 0.82 3.21
CA ASN A 603 3.50 1.51 3.40
C ASN A 603 3.37 3.03 3.51
N GLY A 604 4.31 3.61 4.26
CA GLY A 604 4.38 5.05 4.46
C GLY A 604 5.73 5.50 5.02
N SER A 605 5.86 6.80 5.30
CA SER A 605 7.10 7.38 5.86
C SER A 605 6.84 8.46 6.90
N LEU A 606 7.90 8.83 7.62
CA LEU A 606 7.85 9.95 8.54
C LEU A 606 7.70 11.28 7.79
N VAL A 607 6.86 12.16 8.31
CA VAL A 607 6.91 13.60 8.01
C VAL A 607 7.91 14.22 8.99
N PRO A 608 9.06 14.75 8.53
CA PRO A 608 10.18 15.14 9.38
C PRO A 608 9.98 16.50 10.06
N VAL A 609 8.89 16.67 10.81
CA VAL A 609 8.67 17.86 11.66
C VAL A 609 9.62 17.80 12.86
N PRO A 610 10.42 18.86 13.13
CA PRO A 610 11.35 18.87 14.25
C PRO A 610 10.67 18.56 15.59
N GLY A 611 11.20 17.55 16.30
CA GLY A 611 10.74 17.19 17.65
C GLY A 611 9.37 16.52 17.72
N ARG A 612 8.82 16.05 16.59
CA ARG A 612 7.57 15.29 16.52
C ARG A 612 7.76 14.01 15.72
N ASP A 613 7.00 12.99 16.08
CA ASP A 613 6.92 11.74 15.34
C ASP A 613 5.57 11.73 14.61
N ILE A 614 5.60 12.00 13.31
CA ILE A 614 4.41 12.07 12.46
C ILE A 614 4.59 11.10 11.31
N MET A 615 3.59 10.28 11.06
CA MET A 615 3.57 9.29 9.98
C MET A 615 2.57 9.74 8.92
N VAL A 616 2.97 9.69 7.65
CA VAL A 616 2.04 9.60 6.52
C VAL A 616 1.98 8.14 6.08
N GLN A 617 0.77 7.61 5.90
CA GLN A 617 0.57 6.20 5.61
C GLN A 617 -0.54 5.99 4.58
N ALA A 618 -0.29 5.07 3.65
CA ALA A 618 -1.30 4.58 2.74
C ALA A 618 -2.22 3.57 3.41
N TRP A 619 -3.50 3.66 3.08
CA TRP A 619 -4.51 2.64 3.33
C TRP A 619 -5.13 2.28 1.96
N TYR A 620 -5.21 0.99 1.67
CA TYR A 620 -5.99 0.54 0.51
C TYR A 620 -7.42 1.02 0.67
N GLN A 621 -8.04 1.46 -0.43
CA GLN A 621 -9.28 2.26 -0.62
C GLN A 621 -9.79 3.22 0.49
N GLY A 622 -9.25 3.25 1.72
CA GLY A 622 -9.47 4.25 2.77
C GLY A 622 -8.43 5.37 2.76
N GLY A 623 -7.72 5.52 1.65
CA GLY A 623 -6.97 6.72 1.32
C GLY A 623 -5.58 6.84 1.95
N ILE A 624 -5.18 8.08 2.24
CA ILE A 624 -3.94 8.43 2.92
C ILE A 624 -4.32 9.04 4.26
N SER A 625 -3.71 8.54 5.33
CA SER A 625 -3.87 9.05 6.68
C SER A 625 -2.54 9.60 7.19
N VAL A 626 -2.57 10.80 7.76
CA VAL A 626 -1.44 11.41 8.44
C VAL A 626 -1.77 11.50 9.92
N PHE A 627 -0.92 10.94 10.78
CA PHE A 627 -1.17 10.87 12.22
C PHE A 627 0.08 11.18 13.04
N ASP A 628 -0.13 11.81 14.20
CA ASP A 628 0.91 12.07 15.17
C ASP A 628 0.97 10.91 16.17
N PHE A 629 2.17 10.36 16.38
CA PHE A 629 2.46 9.33 17.37
C PHE A 629 3.67 9.71 18.26
N THR A 630 3.92 11.01 18.38
CA THR A 630 4.94 11.58 19.28
C THR A 630 4.70 11.11 20.71
N ASP A 631 3.44 10.93 21.10
CA ASP A 631 3.05 10.16 22.28
C ASP A 631 2.68 8.74 21.87
N SER A 632 3.56 7.77 22.16
CA SER A 632 3.35 6.36 21.78
C SER A 632 2.08 5.76 22.37
N SER A 633 1.47 6.37 23.39
CA SER A 633 0.26 5.85 24.04
C SER A 633 -1.04 6.46 23.52
N ASN A 634 -0.96 7.53 22.73
CA ASN A 634 -2.14 8.27 22.26
C ASN A 634 -1.91 8.84 20.85
N PRO A 635 -1.78 7.97 19.83
CA PRO A 635 -1.71 8.41 18.45
C PRO A 635 -3.06 8.96 17.97
N PHE A 636 -3.05 9.96 17.09
CA PHE A 636 -4.28 10.54 16.54
C PHE A 636 -4.09 11.09 15.13
N GLU A 637 -5.13 10.99 14.30
CA GLU A 637 -5.16 11.50 12.93
C GLU A 637 -5.14 13.04 12.93
N ILE A 638 -4.36 13.63 12.03
CA ILE A 638 -4.21 15.09 11.88
C ILE A 638 -4.49 15.59 10.47
N ALA A 639 -4.48 14.70 9.47
CA ALA A 639 -4.80 15.02 8.09
C ALA A 639 -5.19 13.74 7.34
N TYR A 640 -6.04 13.87 6.31
CA TYR A 640 -6.35 12.74 5.43
C TYR A 640 -6.73 13.19 4.02
N PHE A 641 -6.61 12.23 3.11
CA PHE A 641 -7.15 12.27 1.76
C PHE A 641 -7.80 10.93 1.45
N ASP A 642 -9.05 10.90 1.01
CA ASP A 642 -9.73 9.66 0.67
C ASP A 642 -10.59 9.81 -0.60
N ARG A 643 -10.85 8.69 -1.28
CA ARG A 643 -11.75 8.60 -2.44
C ARG A 643 -12.71 7.45 -2.25
N GLY A 644 -13.94 7.63 -2.72
CA GLY A 644 -14.88 6.52 -2.81
C GLY A 644 -14.37 5.36 -3.68
N PRO A 645 -15.07 4.21 -3.64
CA PRO A 645 -14.60 2.97 -4.22
C PRO A 645 -14.32 3.11 -5.72
N LEU A 646 -13.40 2.29 -6.25
CA LEU A 646 -13.15 2.25 -7.70
C LEU A 646 -14.40 1.90 -8.50
N ASN A 647 -15.27 1.06 -7.95
CA ASN A 647 -16.54 0.67 -8.53
C ASN A 647 -17.61 0.65 -7.43
N PRO A 648 -18.75 1.34 -7.64
CA PRO A 648 -19.79 1.43 -6.61
C PRO A 648 -20.54 0.12 -6.37
N ASP A 649 -20.48 -0.85 -7.28
CA ASP A 649 -21.32 -2.05 -7.29
C ASP A 649 -20.54 -3.34 -6.96
N ARG A 650 -19.20 -3.31 -7.01
CA ARG A 650 -18.37 -4.48 -6.70
C ARG A 650 -17.02 -4.09 -6.13
N LEU A 651 -16.49 -4.94 -5.25
CA LEU A 651 -15.13 -4.79 -4.76
C LEU A 651 -14.12 -4.95 -5.91
N MET A 652 -13.29 -3.92 -6.09
CA MET A 652 -12.14 -3.96 -6.97
C MET A 652 -10.91 -3.54 -6.18
N MET A 653 -9.81 -4.27 -6.34
CA MET A 653 -8.58 -3.91 -5.66
C MET A 653 -8.09 -2.52 -6.10
N GLY A 654 -7.92 -1.62 -5.12
CA GLY A 654 -7.57 -0.23 -5.36
C GLY A 654 -7.04 0.49 -4.13
N GLY A 655 -6.96 1.82 -4.25
CA GLY A 655 -6.42 2.70 -3.22
C GLY A 655 -4.90 2.79 -3.27
N PHE A 656 -4.32 3.38 -2.23
CA PHE A 656 -2.90 3.67 -2.22
C PHE A 656 -2.08 2.45 -1.80
N TRP A 657 -1.14 2.03 -2.65
CA TRP A 657 -0.11 1.07 -2.29
C TRP A 657 0.85 1.70 -1.30
N SER A 658 1.37 2.89 -1.58
CA SER A 658 2.22 3.60 -0.63
C SER A 658 2.07 5.11 -0.71
N ALA A 659 2.42 5.79 0.39
CA ALA A 659 2.35 7.23 0.51
C ALA A 659 3.57 7.77 1.26
N TYR A 660 4.41 8.56 0.57
CA TYR A 660 5.69 9.01 1.13
C TYR A 660 5.85 10.52 1.11
N TRP A 661 6.37 11.07 2.22
CA TRP A 661 6.83 12.45 2.26
C TRP A 661 8.16 12.61 1.52
N TYR A 662 8.19 13.52 0.55
CA TYR A 662 9.41 13.89 -0.17
C TYR A 662 9.39 15.38 -0.57
N ARG A 663 10.42 16.13 -0.15
CA ARG A 663 10.65 17.55 -0.51
C ARG A 663 9.43 18.48 -0.32
N GLY A 664 8.65 18.27 0.74
CA GLY A 664 7.51 19.13 1.08
C GLY A 664 6.15 18.65 0.57
N TYR A 665 6.13 17.53 -0.16
CA TYR A 665 4.92 16.94 -0.74
C TYR A 665 4.77 15.49 -0.29
N ILE A 666 3.55 14.98 -0.39
CA ILE A 666 3.23 13.57 -0.22
C ILE A 666 2.98 12.99 -1.60
N TYR A 667 3.72 11.94 -1.95
CA TYR A 667 3.53 11.20 -3.20
C TYR A 667 2.86 9.88 -2.88
N GLY A 668 1.72 9.61 -3.51
CA GLY A 668 0.95 8.38 -3.32
C GLY A 668 0.85 7.59 -4.61
N THR A 669 1.26 6.31 -4.59
CA THR A 669 1.04 5.38 -5.71
C THR A 669 -0.29 4.68 -5.49
N GLU A 670 -1.26 4.97 -6.34
CA GLU A 670 -2.57 4.32 -6.34
C GLU A 670 -2.49 3.06 -7.22
N ILE A 671 -2.92 1.92 -6.66
CA ILE A 671 -2.80 0.57 -7.23
C ILE A 671 -3.32 0.50 -8.66
N ALA A 672 -4.45 1.13 -8.94
CA ALA A 672 -5.22 1.04 -10.17
C ALA A 672 -5.15 2.32 -11.05
N ARG A 673 -5.19 3.51 -10.45
CA ARG A 673 -5.36 4.81 -11.11
C ARG A 673 -4.04 5.43 -11.57
N GLY A 674 -3.01 5.47 -10.72
CA GLY A 674 -1.73 6.10 -11.06
C GLY A 674 -1.05 6.81 -9.88
N LEU A 675 -0.47 7.98 -10.11
CA LEU A 675 0.34 8.73 -9.15
C LEU A 675 -0.38 10.00 -8.70
N ASP A 676 -0.54 10.16 -7.40
CA ASP A 676 -1.01 11.41 -6.79
C ASP A 676 0.10 12.16 -6.08
N VAL A 677 -0.01 13.48 -6.12
CA VAL A 677 0.83 14.40 -5.36
C VAL A 677 -0.07 15.26 -4.50
N LEU A 678 0.21 15.31 -3.20
CA LEU A 678 -0.55 16.06 -2.21
C LEU A 678 0.38 16.98 -1.42
N GLU A 679 -0.21 17.98 -0.78
CA GLU A 679 0.48 18.86 0.16
C GLU A 679 -0.27 18.92 1.50
N LEU A 680 0.48 19.10 2.60
CA LEU A 680 -0.10 19.39 3.91
C LEU A 680 -0.43 20.87 4.00
N LEU A 681 -1.58 21.20 4.60
CA LEU A 681 -2.01 22.56 4.83
C LEU A 681 -1.85 22.95 6.31
N PRO A 682 -1.52 24.22 6.61
CA PRO A 682 -1.55 24.72 7.98
C PRO A 682 -2.91 24.50 8.64
N SER A 683 -2.91 24.05 9.88
CA SER A 683 -4.10 23.68 10.65
C SER A 683 -3.88 23.90 12.15
N GLU A 684 -4.84 23.50 12.98
CA GLU A 684 -4.67 23.47 14.42
C GLU A 684 -3.67 22.40 14.90
N HIS A 685 -3.34 21.42 14.04
CA HIS A 685 -2.42 20.32 14.36
C HIS A 685 -1.00 20.55 13.85
N LEU A 686 -0.83 21.34 12.79
CA LEU A 686 0.45 21.65 12.16
C LEU A 686 0.49 23.10 11.71
N THR A 687 1.49 23.85 12.18
CA THR A 687 1.67 25.24 11.75
C THR A 687 2.40 25.34 10.41
N GLU A 688 2.32 26.52 9.78
CA GLU A 688 3.07 26.81 8.55
C GLU A 688 4.59 26.67 8.76
N ASN A 689 5.12 27.07 9.93
CA ASN A 689 6.54 26.92 10.23
C ASN A 689 6.95 25.46 10.43
N GLU A 690 6.09 24.62 11.03
CA GLU A 690 6.35 23.18 11.16
C GLU A 690 6.44 22.49 9.80
N ILE A 691 5.47 22.78 8.91
CA ILE A 691 5.46 22.24 7.53
C ILE A 691 6.69 22.74 6.77
N ALA A 692 7.00 24.04 6.85
CA ALA A 692 8.17 24.61 6.20
C ALA A 692 9.48 24.03 6.73
N ALA A 693 9.60 23.80 8.04
CA ALA A 693 10.77 23.16 8.66
C ALA A 693 10.95 21.72 8.19
N ALA A 694 9.87 20.93 8.08
CA ALA A 694 9.91 19.58 7.53
C ALA A 694 10.37 19.57 6.06
N SER A 695 9.98 20.57 5.28
CA SER A 695 10.43 20.73 3.89
C SER A 695 11.90 21.12 3.73
N THR A 696 12.57 21.56 4.81
CA THR A 696 14.02 21.91 4.73
C THR A 696 14.94 20.70 4.76
N VAL A 697 14.44 19.54 5.16
CA VAL A 697 15.20 18.31 5.35
C VAL A 697 14.74 17.27 4.34
N ALA A 698 15.35 17.30 3.17
CA ALA A 698 15.18 16.28 2.16
C ALA A 698 16.50 15.57 1.92
N SER A 699 16.49 14.24 2.03
CA SER A 699 17.58 13.41 1.53
C SER A 699 17.69 13.58 0.01
N GLU A 700 18.90 13.44 -0.54
CA GLU A 700 19.09 13.38 -2.00
C GLU A 700 18.41 12.15 -2.61
N THR A 701 18.25 11.09 -1.80
CA THR A 701 17.59 9.84 -2.20
C THR A 701 16.60 9.38 -1.15
N PHE A 702 15.47 8.81 -1.57
CA PHE A 702 14.53 8.11 -0.71
C PHE A 702 14.26 6.73 -1.29
N ASN A 703 14.33 5.70 -0.46
CA ASN A 703 13.93 4.34 -0.80
C ASN A 703 12.96 3.85 0.27
N ALA A 704 11.93 3.13 -0.16
CA ALA A 704 11.04 2.45 0.78
C ALA A 704 11.86 1.54 1.71
N GLN A 705 11.49 1.50 2.99
CA GLN A 705 12.15 0.69 4.02
C GLN A 705 13.65 0.98 4.30
N ASP A 706 14.27 1.99 3.66
CA ASP A 706 15.61 2.53 4.02
C ASP A 706 15.45 3.79 4.87
N GLN A 707 15.62 3.67 6.19
CA GLN A 707 15.52 4.79 7.11
C GLN A 707 16.88 5.40 7.46
N ARG A 708 16.90 6.74 7.46
CA ARG A 708 18.05 7.56 7.83
C ARG A 708 17.66 8.58 8.89
N ARG A 709 18.60 8.95 9.74
CA ARG A 709 18.37 9.97 10.75
C ARG A 709 18.25 11.32 10.07
N VAL A 710 17.10 11.94 10.28
CA VAL A 710 16.88 13.31 9.88
C VAL A 710 17.50 14.23 10.92
N THR A 711 18.37 15.13 10.46
CA THR A 711 18.91 16.22 11.26
C THR A 711 18.52 17.55 10.63
N TRP A 712 18.01 18.47 11.44
CA TRP A 712 17.59 19.79 10.96
C TRP A 712 18.75 20.78 11.03
N PRO A 713 19.01 21.55 9.96
CA PRO A 713 20.02 22.61 10.01
C PRO A 713 19.57 23.72 10.96
N ALA A 714 20.52 24.34 11.67
CA ALA A 714 20.24 25.52 12.48
C ALA A 714 19.77 26.69 11.59
N ARG A 715 18.46 26.83 11.38
CA ARG A 715 17.83 27.87 10.57
C ARG A 715 16.71 28.55 11.36
N PRO A 716 16.41 29.84 11.11
CA PRO A 716 15.33 30.53 11.79
C PRO A 716 13.98 29.81 11.66
N ILE A 717 13.68 29.23 10.50
CA ILE A 717 12.44 28.48 10.29
C ILE A 717 12.29 27.25 11.20
N VAL A 718 13.40 26.56 11.51
CA VAL A 718 13.39 25.41 12.43
C VAL A 718 13.17 25.88 13.86
N ALA A 719 13.78 27.01 14.25
CA ALA A 719 13.53 27.61 15.56
C ALA A 719 12.09 28.13 15.70
N LEU A 720 11.52 28.72 14.63
CA LEU A 720 10.12 29.14 14.59
C LEU A 720 9.15 27.96 14.78
N ALA A 721 9.43 26.80 14.20
CA ALA A 721 8.64 25.59 14.45
C ALA A 721 8.60 25.21 15.95
N TYR A 722 9.72 25.30 16.67
CA TYR A 722 9.73 25.08 18.12
C TYR A 722 9.03 26.19 18.91
N VAL A 723 9.11 27.46 18.47
CA VAL A 723 8.34 28.57 19.06
C VAL A 723 6.85 28.28 18.97
N ASP A 724 6.37 27.85 17.80
CA ASP A 724 4.97 27.48 17.57
C ASP A 724 4.54 26.30 18.45
N GLN A 725 5.36 25.26 18.55
CA GLN A 725 5.07 24.10 19.39
C GLN A 725 5.05 24.41 20.90
N LEU A 726 5.74 25.46 21.33
CA LEU A 726 5.73 25.92 22.72
C LEU A 726 4.59 26.91 22.99
N ALA A 727 3.93 27.42 21.96
CA ALA A 727 2.76 28.28 22.10
C ALA A 727 1.61 27.51 22.78
N GLY A 728 0.95 28.15 23.75
CA GLY A 728 -0.09 27.53 24.57
C GLY A 728 0.41 26.72 25.77
N GLY A 729 1.73 26.54 25.91
CA GLY A 729 2.37 25.99 27.11
C GLY A 729 2.57 27.02 28.23
N ASN A 730 3.01 26.55 29.40
CA ASN A 730 3.30 27.41 30.58
C ASN A 730 4.79 27.72 30.77
N ALA A 731 5.67 27.15 29.95
CA ALA A 731 7.11 27.26 30.14
C ALA A 731 7.67 28.61 29.67
N LEU A 732 7.15 29.14 28.56
CA LEU A 732 7.44 30.48 28.05
C LEU A 732 6.13 31.26 27.92
N THR A 733 6.16 32.54 28.28
CA THR A 733 4.98 33.41 28.13
C THR A 733 4.75 33.76 26.66
N ALA A 734 3.50 34.04 26.29
CA ALA A 734 3.16 34.46 24.92
C ALA A 734 4.00 35.66 24.43
N ALA A 735 4.26 36.64 25.31
CA ALA A 735 5.10 37.80 24.97
C ALA A 735 6.57 37.43 24.73
N GLN A 736 7.11 36.42 25.44
CA GLN A 736 8.46 35.92 25.17
C GLN A 736 8.52 35.21 23.82
N LEU A 737 7.55 34.36 23.51
CA LEU A 737 7.47 33.63 22.24
C LEU A 737 7.31 34.60 21.06
N GLU A 738 6.43 35.60 21.18
CA GLU A 738 6.25 36.65 20.16
C GLU A 738 7.55 37.44 19.93
N SER A 739 8.26 37.80 21.01
CA SER A 739 9.55 38.49 20.91
C SER A 739 10.63 37.64 20.24
N ILE A 740 10.67 36.33 20.53
CA ILE A 740 11.62 35.40 19.91
C ILE A 740 11.27 35.20 18.43
N GLY A 741 9.99 35.02 18.09
CA GLY A 741 9.52 34.90 16.71
C GLY A 741 9.91 36.11 15.85
N ALA A 742 9.62 37.32 16.33
CA ALA A 742 9.99 38.56 15.63
C ALA A 742 11.51 38.72 15.46
N LEU A 743 12.31 38.24 16.41
CA LEU A 743 13.77 38.22 16.29
C LEU A 743 14.24 37.23 15.22
N LEU A 744 13.64 36.03 15.15
CA LEU A 744 13.97 35.01 14.15
C LEU A 744 13.64 35.47 12.73
N GLU A 745 12.50 36.14 12.53
CA GLU A 745 12.13 36.74 11.23
C GLU A 745 13.16 37.77 10.75
N ARG A 746 13.67 38.62 11.66
CA ARG A 746 14.72 39.61 11.35
C ARG A 746 16.08 38.98 11.06
N THR A 747 16.30 37.77 11.57
CA THR A 747 17.58 37.04 11.47
C THR A 747 17.73 36.30 10.14
N ASP A 748 16.63 35.98 9.45
CA ASP A 748 16.65 35.17 8.24
C ASP A 748 17.42 35.80 7.08
N ALA A 749 17.15 37.07 6.77
CA ALA A 749 17.81 37.76 5.65
C ALA A 749 19.35 37.92 5.83
N PRO A 750 19.86 38.36 7.00
CA PRO A 750 21.31 38.39 7.25
C PRO A 750 21.98 37.01 7.10
N LEU A 751 21.39 35.95 7.66
CA LEU A 751 21.92 34.59 7.54
C LEU A 751 21.89 34.04 6.11
N ALA A 752 20.82 34.32 5.35
CA ALA A 752 20.70 33.90 3.95
C ALA A 752 21.79 34.54 3.07
N THR A 753 22.24 35.75 3.41
CA THR A 753 23.30 36.47 2.69
C THR A 753 24.70 36.23 3.23
N GLY A 754 24.84 35.48 4.34
CA GLY A 754 26.12 35.31 5.05
C GLY A 754 26.66 36.61 5.66
N SER A 755 25.78 37.60 5.89
CA SER A 755 26.15 38.87 6.47
C SER A 755 26.32 38.73 7.98
N ARG A 756 27.39 39.33 8.52
CA ARG A 756 27.57 39.45 9.97
C ARG A 756 26.71 40.58 10.52
N ASP A 757 26.07 40.34 11.65
CA ASP A 757 25.30 41.34 12.39
C ASP A 757 25.43 41.08 13.89
N THR A 758 26.38 41.79 14.52
CA THR A 758 26.65 41.60 15.95
C THR A 758 25.50 42.09 16.83
N GLY A 759 24.67 43.01 16.35
CA GLY A 759 23.50 43.48 17.10
C GLY A 759 22.44 42.39 17.21
N LEU A 760 22.12 41.74 16.08
CA LEU A 760 21.22 40.59 16.08
C LEU A 760 21.80 39.39 16.83
N ALA A 761 23.11 39.16 16.74
CA ALA A 761 23.77 38.12 17.54
C ALA A 761 23.57 38.35 19.05
N ASP A 762 23.81 39.56 19.56
CA ASP A 762 23.64 39.85 20.99
C ASP A 762 22.15 39.76 21.44
N GLU A 763 21.20 40.06 20.55
CA GLU A 763 19.76 39.82 20.77
C GLU A 763 19.44 38.31 20.86
N LEU A 764 20.02 37.48 19.99
CA LEU A 764 19.86 36.02 19.99
C LEU A 764 20.47 35.36 21.23
N GLU A 765 21.66 35.81 21.65
CA GLU A 765 22.30 35.35 22.89
C GLU A 765 21.37 35.62 24.09
N SER A 766 20.80 36.84 24.14
CA SER A 766 19.86 37.23 25.20
C SER A 766 18.59 36.38 25.18
N ALA A 767 18.06 36.08 23.98
CA ALA A 767 16.91 35.19 23.81
C ALA A 767 17.22 33.76 24.27
N ALA A 768 18.39 33.21 23.90
CA ALA A 768 18.84 31.89 24.33
C ALA A 768 18.90 31.79 25.86
N GLN A 769 19.45 32.80 26.53
CA GLN A 769 19.48 32.85 28.01
C GLN A 769 18.08 32.93 28.65
N VAL A 770 17.09 33.51 27.96
CA VAL A 770 15.69 33.50 28.43
C VAL A 770 15.11 32.09 28.30
N VAL A 771 15.34 31.44 27.17
CA VAL A 771 14.87 30.07 26.88
C VAL A 771 15.51 29.06 27.83
N ASP A 772 16.83 29.10 28.04
CA ASP A 772 17.54 28.18 28.95
C ASP A 772 17.04 28.27 30.39
N ARG A 773 16.70 29.49 30.86
CA ARG A 773 16.12 29.68 32.20
C ARG A 773 14.74 29.05 32.34
N ALA A 774 13.98 28.94 31.26
CA ALA A 774 12.70 28.26 31.25
C ALA A 774 12.83 26.72 31.32
N ALA A 775 13.94 26.16 30.81
CA ALA A 775 14.17 24.71 30.81
C ALA A 775 14.16 24.14 32.24
N GLY A 776 14.81 24.82 33.19
CA GLY A 776 14.87 24.39 34.59
C GLY A 776 13.54 24.34 35.36
N GLY A 777 12.43 24.79 34.76
CA GLY A 777 11.07 24.66 35.28
C GLY A 777 10.15 23.73 34.48
N ALA A 778 10.64 23.17 33.37
CA ALA A 778 9.91 22.22 32.52
C ALA A 778 10.30 20.77 32.86
N SER A 779 9.63 19.80 32.24
CA SER A 779 10.03 18.39 32.32
C SER A 779 9.66 17.64 31.04
N GLY A 780 10.36 16.54 30.77
CA GLY A 780 10.05 15.63 29.67
C GLY A 780 10.14 16.32 28.30
N ARG A 781 9.13 16.09 27.43
CA ARG A 781 9.14 16.62 26.05
C ARG A 781 9.21 18.15 25.99
N THR A 782 8.57 18.86 26.91
CA THR A 782 8.60 20.32 26.93
C THR A 782 9.99 20.84 27.25
N GLU A 783 10.70 20.21 28.18
CA GLU A 783 12.11 20.54 28.50
C GLU A 783 13.01 20.31 27.29
N ALA A 784 12.90 19.14 26.65
CA ALA A 784 13.68 18.82 25.44
C ALA A 784 13.47 19.83 24.30
N LYS A 785 12.23 20.29 24.08
CA LYS A 785 11.91 21.33 23.07
C LYS A 785 12.56 22.67 23.40
N ILE A 786 12.55 23.07 24.68
CA ILE A 786 13.15 24.33 25.15
C ILE A 786 14.68 24.27 25.00
N GLU A 787 15.30 23.18 25.43
CA GLU A 787 16.75 22.97 25.29
C GLU A 787 17.17 23.02 23.81
N THR A 788 16.39 22.35 22.94
CA THR A 788 16.64 22.37 21.49
C THR A 788 16.49 23.78 20.92
N LEU A 789 15.44 24.51 21.27
CA LEU A 789 15.27 25.91 20.86
C LEU A 789 16.43 26.79 21.33
N GLY A 790 16.85 26.65 22.59
CA GLY A 790 18.00 27.38 23.14
C GLY A 790 19.29 27.08 22.37
N GLY A 791 19.52 25.81 22.02
CA GLY A 791 20.63 25.38 21.17
C GLY A 791 20.59 26.04 19.79
N LEU A 792 19.45 26.00 19.11
CA LEU A 792 19.27 26.63 17.80
C LEU A 792 19.56 28.13 17.85
N LEU A 793 19.09 28.85 18.88
CA LEU A 793 19.36 30.29 19.02
C LEU A 793 20.86 30.59 19.15
N ARG A 794 21.64 29.77 19.88
CA ARG A 794 23.10 29.90 19.99
C ARG A 794 23.82 29.60 18.67
N ASP A 795 23.38 28.57 17.95
CA ASP A 795 23.96 28.24 16.65
C ASP A 795 23.71 29.37 15.62
N LEU A 796 22.53 29.99 15.65
CA LEU A 796 22.21 31.16 14.82
C LEU A 796 23.02 32.39 15.22
N GLU A 797 23.20 32.62 16.53
CA GLU A 797 24.08 33.67 17.07
C GLU A 797 25.51 33.53 16.53
N GLU A 798 26.12 32.35 16.66
CA GLU A 798 27.51 32.11 16.26
C GLU A 798 27.71 32.40 14.77
N ARG A 799 26.74 32.03 13.93
CA ARG A 799 26.78 32.27 12.48
C ARG A 799 26.69 33.76 12.10
N LEU A 800 26.15 34.62 12.97
CA LEU A 800 26.06 36.06 12.74
C LEU A 800 27.30 36.85 13.21
N ARG A 801 28.19 36.23 14.00
CA ARG A 801 29.45 36.86 14.46
C ARG A 801 30.57 36.76 13.40
#